data_AF-A2EZK6-F1
#
_entry.id   AF-A2EZK6-F1
#
_cell.length_a   1.000
_cell.length_b   1.000
_cell.length_c   1.000
_cell.angle_alpha   90.00
_cell.angle_beta   90.00
_cell.angle_gamma   90.00
#
_symmetry.space_group_name_H-M   'P 1'
#
loop_
_entity.id
_entity.type
_entity.pdbx_description
1 polymer ?
#
loop_
_entity_poly.entity_id
_entity_poly.type
_entity_poly.pdbx_seq_one_letter_code
_entity_poly.pdbx_strand_id
1 'polypeptide(L)'
;MTSKGSTQFIALRRRLDVMGYESFILGLDSAPLAQQLLNDVFTTTRQLQITEENLKKAQEELDQSKVQIEPLHAEQIRLVRENTQLHKLLIKMTEETRAKEKQITNNMYEVQEENRRVKLYAQKNEETIKEQQAEILRLKQLLELPQEAQEPTSSRSTRRASSRSRRNGSIAPSIGQSSYASNAEHEAEIKQLNQTITQLKETIELKEKEKETLITNINDLKDLMKLRDDEISRLGLELQKETGRDGYMISIRYKNQQLQEEIDKLQAQIDSGNFTNQTMPLSAPQSPTKPPPSPSTKKMGMSPIKYISIDAERKEEHEKSPNSDSSSKKSKLTTKTSSSKKQNPPSKKPNADKKRKGVIFDIDEDEKPSIESLIDDDDSSSDKGSKSSTQSQKSKESDESTKQMIESLKSENDSLKEDSKLLQAQLESTQKDLQEKISTIALMSAEVSFVGDNLKQIIAEKDQIIDSLKKQIKQAEAKSAELLQTQQKQQQNDATSEKIETLTLQLDELQAKYDTEIEDKDKKIKQLELLLEQLSSDKNNTTSAPVSCPECARLRQQIQDLKSSMQNSLSEQEKNELQSLRLRSQQLELIIRSSEESMHDNATLNQELLNAKAKITQMEQKYEELKQLAVKLQEELNKAKEDLEESEKISNTVPDLRQKFRTILERMKVEHFATVEELNQKNITLQSLSDKLLESQKLTRDFQEELQKCREQANNAREETLLHRSKSEEVQRLAADKIVNAQKEMNAAANHYKMTIQDLTNKNSSLSQILSDTRRQLAMTTEQTIPKLKDTIQKMTRERSELAARVESLAQMAQFAEKSTSFSPESIQFIAALHQFNDQMQPFLP
;
A
#
# COMPACT_ATOMS: atom_id res chain seq x y z
N MET A 1 35.30 73.60 57.57
CA MET A 1 35.17 72.30 56.88
C MET A 1 34.29 71.26 57.63
N THR A 2 33.60 71.63 58.72
CA THR A 2 32.92 70.70 59.65
C THR A 2 31.39 70.51 59.44
N SER A 3 30.76 71.25 58.51
CA SER A 3 29.29 71.28 58.38
C SER A 3 28.66 70.06 57.68
N LYS A 4 29.35 69.46 56.69
CA LYS A 4 28.80 68.30 55.94
C LYS A 4 28.82 66.99 56.73
N GLY A 5 29.83 66.77 57.58
CA GLY A 5 29.91 65.59 58.45
C GLY A 5 28.86 65.61 59.57
N SER A 6 28.59 66.78 60.14
CA SER A 6 27.56 66.96 61.18
C SER A 6 26.14 66.71 60.65
N THR A 7 25.82 67.17 59.44
CA THR A 7 24.48 66.95 58.84
C THR A 7 24.23 65.50 58.45
N GLN A 8 25.23 64.80 57.92
CA GLN A 8 25.13 63.36 57.63
C GLN A 8 25.02 62.53 58.92
N PHE A 9 25.74 62.90 59.97
CA PHE A 9 25.66 62.26 61.27
C PHE A 9 24.26 62.40 61.90
N ILE A 10 23.68 63.61 61.87
CA ILE A 10 22.31 63.85 62.38
C ILE A 10 21.28 63.06 61.55
N ALA A 11 21.44 62.97 60.23
CA ALA A 11 20.55 62.20 59.37
C ALA A 11 20.64 60.69 59.64
N LEU A 12 21.84 60.14 59.81
CA LEU A 12 22.04 58.75 60.23
C LEU A 12 21.45 58.50 61.61
N ARG A 13 21.66 59.41 62.56
CA ARG A 13 21.12 59.31 63.91
C ARG A 13 19.59 59.24 63.90
N ARG A 14 18.94 60.16 63.19
CA ARG A 14 17.48 60.15 63.01
C ARG A 14 16.97 58.85 62.38
N ARG A 15 17.69 58.30 61.38
CA ARG A 15 17.32 57.02 60.77
C ARG A 15 17.42 55.85 61.73
N LEU A 16 18.47 55.82 62.56
CA LEU A 16 18.64 54.80 63.60
C LEU A 16 17.60 54.94 64.72
N ASP A 17 17.27 56.16 65.12
CA ASP A 17 16.22 56.44 66.11
C ASP A 17 14.86 55.94 65.60
N VAL A 18 14.52 56.19 64.32
CA VAL A 18 13.29 55.67 63.69
C VAL A 18 13.25 54.13 63.67
N MET A 19 14.41 53.47 63.62
CA MET A 19 14.50 52.01 63.72
C MET A 19 14.50 51.49 65.17
N GLY A 20 14.37 52.36 66.17
CA GLY A 20 14.33 52.02 67.59
C GLY A 20 15.69 51.93 68.26
N TYR A 21 16.77 52.38 67.63
CA TYR A 21 18.12 52.38 68.21
C TYR A 21 18.45 53.66 69.00
N GLU A 22 17.45 54.21 69.71
CA GLU A 22 17.56 55.48 70.44
C GLU A 22 18.58 55.41 71.59
N SER A 23 18.73 54.24 72.23
CA SER A 23 19.60 54.07 73.40
C SER A 23 21.10 53.96 73.07
N PHE A 24 21.47 53.84 71.80
CA PHE A 24 22.87 53.63 71.41
C PHE A 24 23.60 54.96 71.26
N ILE A 25 24.67 55.22 72.02
CA ILE A 25 25.47 56.44 71.85
C ILE A 25 26.36 56.25 70.61
N LEU A 26 25.97 56.84 69.48
CA LEU A 26 26.76 56.76 68.25
C LEU A 26 27.90 57.77 68.32
N GLY A 27 29.14 57.30 68.28
CA GLY A 27 30.32 58.16 68.15
C GLY A 27 30.50 58.66 66.73
N LEU A 28 31.13 59.83 66.56
CA LEU A 28 31.45 60.37 65.23
C LEU A 28 32.36 59.42 64.42
N ASP A 29 33.26 58.69 65.10
CA ASP A 29 34.19 57.75 64.46
C ASP A 29 33.54 56.44 64.00
N SER A 30 32.43 56.03 64.64
CA SER A 30 31.69 54.80 64.27
C SER A 30 30.54 55.05 63.29
N ALA A 31 30.20 56.31 63.02
CA ALA A 31 29.12 56.69 62.13
C ALA A 31 29.26 56.17 60.68
N PRO A 32 30.44 56.16 60.03
CA PRO A 32 30.59 55.62 58.68
C PRO A 32 30.28 54.11 58.61
N LEU A 33 30.74 53.35 59.62
CA LEU A 33 30.49 51.91 59.70
C LEU A 33 29.00 51.63 59.96
N ALA A 34 28.37 52.37 60.87
CA ALA A 34 26.93 52.25 61.12
C ALA A 34 26.09 52.60 59.88
N GLN A 35 26.49 53.60 59.10
CA GLN A 35 25.85 53.95 57.83
C GLN A 35 25.99 52.84 56.79
N GLN A 36 27.16 52.20 56.71
CA GLN A 36 27.40 51.07 55.80
C GLN A 36 26.56 49.86 56.20
N LEU A 37 26.58 49.46 57.48
CA LEU A 37 25.77 48.35 57.97
C LEU A 37 24.27 48.58 57.77
N LEU A 38 23.80 49.82 57.98
CA LEU A 38 22.41 50.17 57.71
C LEU A 38 22.06 50.05 56.22
N ASN A 39 22.96 50.46 55.33
CA ASN A 39 22.77 50.30 53.90
C ASN A 39 22.77 48.81 53.50
N ASP A 40 23.66 48.00 54.07
CA ASP A 40 23.73 46.56 53.80
C ASP A 40 22.48 45.82 54.31
N VAL A 41 21.95 46.20 55.47
CA VAL A 41 20.67 45.67 55.97
C VAL A 41 19.52 46.07 55.05
N PHE A 42 19.50 47.31 54.55
CA PHE A 42 18.47 47.76 53.63
C PHE A 42 18.53 47.04 52.28
N THR A 43 19.73 46.88 51.71
CA THR A 43 19.92 46.17 50.43
C THR A 43 19.55 44.69 50.57
N THR A 44 20.01 44.02 51.63
CA THR A 44 19.67 42.60 51.90
C THR A 44 18.18 42.40 52.16
N THR A 45 17.52 43.29 52.92
CA THR A 45 16.07 43.22 53.16
C THR A 45 15.28 43.44 51.86
N ARG A 46 15.68 44.42 51.05
CA ARG A 46 15.08 44.66 49.74
C ARG A 46 15.27 43.48 48.80
N GLN A 47 16.45 42.85 48.83
CA GLN A 47 16.76 41.70 48.02
C GLN A 47 15.97 40.45 48.47
N LEU A 48 15.80 40.27 49.78
CA LEU A 48 14.93 39.24 50.35
C LEU A 48 13.47 39.42 49.86
N GLN A 49 12.93 40.64 49.94
CA GLN A 49 11.58 40.94 49.43
C GLN A 49 11.43 40.60 47.94
N ILE A 50 12.42 40.97 47.11
CA ILE A 50 12.42 40.61 45.68
C ILE A 50 12.46 39.08 45.50
N THR A 51 13.26 38.36 46.28
CA THR A 51 13.31 36.89 46.20
C THR A 51 12.02 36.24 46.66
N GLU A 52 11.35 36.76 47.68
CA GLU A 52 10.04 36.27 48.14
C GLU A 52 8.94 36.52 47.10
N GLU A 53 8.92 37.68 46.46
CA GLU A 53 8.00 37.98 45.35
C GLU A 53 8.24 37.05 44.15
N ASN A 54 9.51 36.82 43.80
CA ASN A 54 9.86 35.90 42.71
C ASN A 54 9.51 34.44 43.07
N LEU A 55 9.67 34.02 44.32
CA LEU A 55 9.27 32.69 44.78
C LEU A 55 7.75 32.52 44.69
N LYS A 56 6.97 33.53 45.08
CA LYS A 56 5.50 33.51 44.92
C LYS A 56 5.09 33.41 43.46
N LYS A 57 5.70 34.20 42.57
CA LYS A 57 5.44 34.10 41.12
C LYS A 57 5.77 32.72 40.56
N ALA A 58 6.92 32.15 40.94
CA ALA A 58 7.31 30.81 40.52
C ALA A 58 6.35 29.73 41.05
N GLN A 59 5.80 29.89 42.26
CA GLN A 59 4.77 29.00 42.79
C GLN A 59 3.45 29.12 42.02
N GLU A 60 3.01 30.34 41.70
CA GLU A 60 1.81 30.57 40.89
C GLU A 60 1.96 29.99 39.46
N GLU A 61 3.12 30.18 38.83
CA GLU A 61 3.44 29.59 37.52
C GLU A 61 3.49 28.05 37.57
N LEU A 62 4.04 27.48 38.65
CA LEU A 62 4.05 26.04 38.87
C LEU A 62 2.63 25.49 39.02
N ASP A 63 1.77 26.16 39.79
CA ASP A 63 0.39 25.71 40.00
C ASP A 63 -0.46 25.88 38.73
N GLN A 64 -0.26 26.96 37.96
CA GLN A 64 -0.85 27.10 36.63
C GLN A 64 -0.39 25.99 35.68
N SER A 65 0.91 25.64 35.71
CA SER A 65 1.45 24.54 34.90
C SER A 65 0.84 23.19 35.30
N LYS A 66 0.64 22.92 36.60
CA LYS A 66 -0.04 21.70 37.06
C LYS A 66 -1.48 21.61 36.54
N VAL A 67 -2.22 22.72 36.59
CA VAL A 67 -3.60 22.78 36.06
C VAL A 67 -3.62 22.53 34.55
N GLN A 68 -2.59 22.97 33.80
CA GLN A 68 -2.47 22.69 32.37
C GLN A 68 -2.06 21.24 32.08
N ILE A 69 -1.26 20.60 32.94
CA ILE A 69 -0.78 19.22 32.77
C ILE A 69 -1.86 18.19 33.09
N GLU A 70 -2.74 18.46 34.05
CA GLU A 70 -3.81 17.53 34.46
C GLU A 70 -4.71 17.03 33.30
N PRO A 71 -5.26 17.88 32.43
CA PRO A 71 -6.06 17.42 31.29
C PRO A 71 -5.24 16.59 30.30
N LEU A 72 -3.97 16.94 30.08
CA LEU A 72 -3.07 16.16 29.21
C LEU A 72 -2.80 14.77 29.77
N HIS A 73 -2.63 14.65 31.09
CA HIS A 73 -2.47 13.36 31.76
C HIS A 73 -3.75 12.51 31.72
N ALA A 74 -4.92 13.14 31.89
CA ALA A 74 -6.20 12.46 31.73
C ALA A 74 -6.42 11.95 30.30
N GLU A 75 -6.06 12.75 29.29
CA GLU A 75 -6.10 12.36 27.89
C GLU A 75 -5.11 11.24 27.58
N GLN A 76 -3.88 11.29 28.12
CA GLN A 76 -2.90 10.22 28.00
C GLN A 76 -3.43 8.90 28.55
N ILE A 77 -4.06 8.90 29.75
CA ILE A 77 -4.68 7.70 30.32
C ILE A 77 -5.80 7.17 29.42
N ARG A 78 -6.64 8.05 28.86
CA ARG A 78 -7.71 7.67 27.94
C ARG A 78 -7.15 7.00 26.68
N LEU A 79 -6.16 7.62 26.05
CA LEU A 79 -5.48 7.12 24.85
C LEU A 79 -4.79 5.78 25.10
N VAL A 80 -4.16 5.58 26.27
CA VAL A 80 -3.55 4.28 26.63
C VAL A 80 -4.61 3.17 26.74
N ARG A 81 -5.79 3.47 27.28
CA ARG A 81 -6.90 2.50 27.35
C ARG A 81 -7.45 2.16 25.97
N GLU A 82 -7.69 3.17 25.14
CA GLU A 82 -8.15 3.00 23.76
C GLU A 82 -7.13 2.21 22.93
N ASN A 83 -5.85 2.56 23.02
CA ASN A 83 -4.75 1.85 22.35
C ASN A 83 -4.69 0.38 22.79
N THR A 84 -4.80 0.10 24.08
CA THR A 84 -4.87 -1.28 24.61
C THR A 84 -6.07 -2.05 24.06
N GLN A 85 -7.23 -1.40 23.94
CA GLN A 85 -8.44 -2.01 23.38
C GLN A 85 -8.29 -2.30 21.88
N LEU A 86 -7.70 -1.38 21.12
CA LEU A 86 -7.41 -1.55 19.70
C LEU A 86 -6.41 -2.69 19.47
N HIS A 87 -5.35 -2.80 20.28
CA HIS A 87 -4.42 -3.93 20.20
C HIS A 87 -5.12 -5.28 20.44
N LYS A 88 -6.03 -5.36 21.42
CA LYS A 88 -6.83 -6.58 21.65
C LYS A 88 -7.71 -6.94 20.46
N LEU A 89 -8.36 -5.94 19.85
CA LEU A 89 -9.20 -6.14 18.66
C LEU A 89 -8.37 -6.57 17.45
N LEU A 90 -7.19 -5.98 17.26
CA LEU A 90 -6.25 -6.36 16.20
C LEU A 90 -5.80 -7.81 16.36
N ILE A 91 -5.39 -8.22 17.56
CA ILE A 91 -5.03 -9.62 17.85
C ILE A 91 -6.19 -10.55 17.44
N LYS A 92 -7.42 -10.25 17.89
CA LYS A 92 -8.60 -11.05 17.55
C LYS A 92 -8.83 -11.16 16.03
N MET A 93 -8.74 -10.04 15.30
CA MET A 93 -8.92 -10.03 13.84
C MET A 93 -7.82 -10.80 13.11
N THR A 94 -6.57 -10.75 13.61
CA THR A 94 -5.47 -11.54 13.04
C THR A 94 -5.65 -13.03 13.27
N GLU A 95 -6.16 -13.44 14.44
CA GLU A 95 -6.49 -14.83 14.74
C GLU A 95 -7.64 -15.34 13.86
N GLU A 96 -8.70 -14.54 13.68
CA GLU A 96 -9.82 -14.87 12.79
C GLU A 96 -9.38 -14.98 11.33
N THR A 97 -8.54 -14.07 10.84
CA THR A 97 -7.98 -14.14 9.48
C THR A 97 -7.13 -15.37 9.30
N ARG A 98 -6.23 -15.67 10.25
CA ARG A 98 -5.39 -16.87 10.21
C ARG A 98 -6.23 -18.15 10.26
N ALA A 99 -7.33 -18.17 11.01
CA ALA A 99 -8.27 -19.29 11.04
C ALA A 99 -8.95 -19.48 9.67
N LYS A 100 -9.39 -18.40 9.02
CA LYS A 100 -9.97 -18.44 7.66
C LYS A 100 -8.95 -18.87 6.60
N GLU A 101 -7.72 -18.39 6.66
CA GLU A 101 -6.64 -18.83 5.76
C GLU A 101 -6.42 -20.34 5.90
N LYS A 102 -6.34 -20.85 7.14
CA LYS A 102 -6.22 -22.29 7.39
C LYS A 102 -7.41 -23.08 6.82
N GLN A 103 -8.63 -22.56 6.99
CA GLN A 103 -9.83 -23.17 6.40
C GLN A 103 -9.76 -23.21 4.86
N ILE A 104 -9.36 -22.10 4.22
CA ILE A 104 -9.21 -22.02 2.76
C ILE A 104 -8.13 -23.00 2.27
N THR A 105 -6.99 -23.09 2.96
CA THR A 105 -5.93 -24.05 2.60
C THR A 105 -6.42 -25.49 2.71
N ASN A 106 -7.21 -25.82 3.74
CA ASN A 106 -7.81 -27.14 3.88
C ASN A 106 -8.78 -27.45 2.73
N ASN A 107 -9.70 -26.53 2.43
CA ASN A 107 -10.64 -26.68 1.32
C ASN A 107 -9.92 -26.82 -0.03
N MET A 108 -8.80 -26.11 -0.23
CA MET A 108 -7.98 -26.24 -1.42
C MET A 108 -7.38 -27.66 -1.54
N TYR A 109 -6.87 -28.23 -0.45
CA TYR A 109 -6.37 -29.61 -0.45
C TYR A 109 -7.49 -30.62 -0.75
N GLU A 110 -8.69 -30.43 -0.18
CA GLU A 110 -9.85 -31.28 -0.45
C GLU A 110 -10.24 -31.23 -1.94
N VAL A 111 -10.35 -30.03 -2.53
CA VAL A 111 -10.65 -29.85 -3.96
C VAL A 111 -9.55 -30.43 -4.86
N GLN A 112 -8.28 -30.35 -4.46
CA GLN A 112 -7.18 -30.99 -5.19
C GLN A 112 -7.27 -32.52 -5.13
N GLU A 113 -7.65 -33.08 -3.98
CA GLU A 113 -7.87 -34.52 -3.83
C GLU A 113 -9.06 -35.00 -4.65
N GLU A 114 -10.19 -34.27 -4.63
CA GLU A 114 -11.34 -34.57 -5.49
C GLU A 114 -10.99 -34.49 -6.97
N ASN A 115 -10.27 -33.46 -7.40
CA ASN A 115 -9.77 -33.36 -8.79
C ASN A 115 -8.90 -34.56 -9.18
N ARG A 116 -8.05 -35.04 -8.26
CA ARG A 116 -7.26 -36.25 -8.48
C ARG A 116 -8.14 -37.49 -8.61
N ARG A 117 -9.18 -37.63 -7.78
CA ARG A 117 -10.16 -38.73 -7.87
C ARG A 117 -10.93 -38.69 -9.20
N VAL A 118 -11.41 -37.52 -9.62
CA VAL A 118 -12.12 -37.35 -10.90
C VAL A 118 -11.22 -37.70 -12.09
N LYS A 119 -9.93 -37.30 -12.08
CA LYS A 119 -8.97 -37.70 -13.11
C LYS A 119 -8.79 -39.22 -13.20
N LEU A 120 -8.71 -39.91 -12.07
CA LEU A 120 -8.61 -41.37 -12.04
C LEU A 120 -9.89 -42.03 -12.58
N TYR A 121 -11.08 -41.51 -12.24
CA TYR A 121 -12.33 -42.01 -12.81
C TYR A 121 -12.42 -41.77 -14.32
N ALA A 122 -11.97 -40.61 -14.81
CA ALA A 122 -11.93 -40.32 -16.24
C ALA A 122 -11.00 -41.29 -16.99
N GLN A 123 -9.80 -41.56 -16.46
CA GLN A 123 -8.88 -42.54 -17.03
C GLN A 123 -9.47 -43.94 -17.08
N LYS A 124 -10.10 -44.39 -15.98
CA LYS A 124 -10.78 -45.69 -15.94
C LYS A 124 -11.92 -45.77 -16.96
N ASN A 125 -12.69 -44.70 -17.13
CA ASN A 125 -13.76 -44.65 -18.13
C ASN A 125 -13.18 -44.69 -19.55
N GLU A 126 -12.09 -43.99 -19.85
CA GLU A 126 -11.40 -44.08 -21.14
C GLU A 126 -10.91 -45.51 -21.44
N GLU A 127 -10.37 -46.21 -20.45
CA GLU A 127 -9.97 -47.62 -20.58
C GLU A 127 -11.18 -48.51 -20.91
N THR A 128 -12.29 -48.36 -20.18
CA THR A 128 -13.52 -49.13 -20.47
C THR A 128 -14.10 -48.81 -21.85
N ILE A 129 -14.03 -47.55 -22.30
CA ILE A 129 -14.46 -47.16 -23.66
C ILE A 129 -13.58 -47.84 -24.71
N LYS A 130 -12.25 -47.88 -24.50
CA LYS A 130 -11.32 -48.57 -25.41
C LYS A 130 -11.59 -50.08 -25.46
N GLU A 131 -11.84 -50.71 -24.32
CA GLU A 131 -12.21 -52.13 -24.25
C GLU A 131 -13.51 -52.42 -25.01
N GLN A 132 -14.55 -51.60 -24.79
CA GLN A 132 -15.81 -51.70 -25.52
C GLN A 132 -15.63 -51.48 -27.02
N GLN A 133 -14.82 -50.51 -27.43
CA GLN A 133 -14.49 -50.28 -28.85
C GLN A 133 -13.77 -51.47 -29.48
N ALA A 134 -12.81 -52.08 -28.77
CA ALA A 134 -12.11 -53.27 -29.22
C ALA A 134 -13.07 -54.47 -29.35
N GLU A 135 -14.02 -54.64 -28.42
CA GLU A 135 -15.03 -55.69 -28.49
C GLU A 135 -16.00 -55.45 -29.66
N ILE A 136 -16.42 -54.21 -29.91
CA ILE A 136 -17.23 -53.85 -31.09
C ILE A 136 -16.49 -54.21 -32.38
N LEU A 137 -15.19 -53.92 -32.48
CA LEU A 137 -14.37 -54.29 -33.64
C LEU A 137 -14.26 -55.81 -33.82
N ARG A 138 -14.09 -56.55 -32.73
CA ARG A 138 -14.06 -58.02 -32.73
C ARG A 138 -15.38 -58.62 -33.20
N LEU A 139 -16.51 -58.09 -32.73
CA LEU A 139 -17.85 -58.50 -33.15
C LEU A 139 -18.09 -58.18 -34.63
N LYS A 140 -17.65 -57.02 -35.12
CA LYS A 140 -17.71 -56.67 -36.55
C LYS A 140 -16.92 -57.65 -37.42
N GLN A 141 -15.69 -58.02 -37.02
CA GLN A 141 -14.89 -59.03 -37.75
C GLN A 141 -15.57 -60.40 -37.80
N LEU A 142 -16.26 -60.82 -36.73
CA LEU A 142 -17.03 -62.08 -36.74
C LEU A 142 -18.25 -62.02 -37.66
N LEU A 143 -18.84 -60.83 -37.84
CA LEU A 143 -19.98 -60.62 -38.74
C LEU A 143 -19.58 -60.58 -40.23
N GLU A 144 -18.34 -60.18 -40.55
CA GLU A 144 -17.82 -60.06 -41.92
C GLU A 144 -17.24 -61.37 -42.51
N LEU A 145 -17.25 -62.49 -41.77
CA LEU A 145 -16.88 -63.80 -42.30
C LEU A 145 -17.97 -64.33 -43.28
N PRO A 146 -17.65 -64.60 -44.57
CA PRO A 146 -18.64 -65.04 -45.54
C PRO A 146 -19.14 -66.47 -45.26
N GLN A 147 -20.45 -66.62 -45.07
CA GLN A 147 -21.15 -67.91 -45.15
C GLN A 147 -21.31 -68.32 -46.63
N GLU A 148 -20.32 -68.98 -47.20
CA GLU A 148 -20.47 -69.75 -48.44
C GLU A 148 -19.73 -71.10 -48.35
N ALA A 149 -20.50 -72.18 -48.24
CA ALA A 149 -20.38 -73.45 -49.00
C ALA A 149 -20.78 -74.73 -48.21
N GLN A 150 -22.04 -75.15 -48.41
CA GLN A 150 -22.55 -76.50 -48.77
C GLN A 150 -22.02 -77.82 -48.13
N GLU A 151 -22.98 -78.70 -47.82
CA GLU A 151 -22.93 -80.18 -47.72
C GLU A 151 -22.29 -80.85 -48.99
N PRO A 152 -22.01 -82.19 -49.12
CA PRO A 152 -22.45 -83.37 -48.34
C PRO A 152 -21.44 -84.55 -48.16
N THR A 153 -21.85 -85.57 -47.39
CA THR A 153 -21.43 -87.01 -47.36
C THR A 153 -19.94 -87.42 -47.24
N SER A 154 -19.58 -88.15 -46.18
CA SER A 154 -19.32 -89.61 -46.25
C SER A 154 -18.62 -90.18 -45.00
N SER A 155 -18.92 -91.46 -44.81
CA SER A 155 -18.47 -92.48 -43.87
C SER A 155 -17.06 -92.50 -43.28
N ARG A 156 -17.03 -93.09 -42.06
CA ARG A 156 -16.10 -94.10 -41.52
C ARG A 156 -14.82 -93.64 -40.78
N SER A 157 -14.75 -94.12 -39.53
CA SER A 157 -13.63 -94.94 -38.98
C SER A 157 -12.30 -94.20 -38.76
N THR A 158 -11.63 -94.14 -37.61
CA THR A 158 -11.53 -95.04 -36.46
C THR A 158 -10.53 -94.44 -35.45
N ARG A 159 -10.80 -94.70 -34.15
CA ARG A 159 -9.85 -95.06 -33.08
C ARG A 159 -8.86 -94.03 -32.49
N ARG A 160 -9.05 -93.89 -31.16
CA ARG A 160 -8.06 -94.02 -30.05
C ARG A 160 -7.06 -92.86 -29.89
N ALA A 161 -6.74 -92.39 -28.69
CA ALA A 161 -7.16 -92.72 -27.32
C ALA A 161 -6.60 -91.67 -26.35
N SER A 162 -7.19 -91.64 -25.13
CA SER A 162 -6.52 -91.36 -23.85
C SER A 162 -6.13 -89.91 -23.53
N SER A 163 -6.43 -89.31 -22.36
CA SER A 163 -7.14 -89.70 -21.13
C SER A 163 -7.26 -88.46 -20.22
N ARG A 164 -8.40 -88.32 -19.51
CA ARG A 164 -8.60 -87.73 -18.16
C ARG A 164 -8.08 -86.30 -17.91
N SER A 165 -8.88 -85.33 -17.44
CA SER A 165 -9.62 -85.39 -16.17
C SER A 165 -10.43 -84.10 -15.90
N ARG A 166 -11.66 -84.25 -15.36
CA ARG A 166 -12.64 -83.26 -14.80
C ARG A 166 -13.44 -82.44 -15.86
N ARG A 167 -14.67 -82.77 -16.29
CA ARG A 167 -16.00 -82.93 -15.61
C ARG A 167 -16.35 -81.72 -14.74
N ASN A 168 -17.38 -80.89 -14.99
CA ASN A 168 -18.66 -80.95 -15.73
C ASN A 168 -18.89 -79.61 -16.47
N GLY A 169 -19.64 -79.42 -17.55
CA GLY A 169 -20.73 -80.16 -18.17
C GLY A 169 -21.67 -79.12 -18.80
N SER A 170 -21.48 -78.85 -20.09
CA SER A 170 -22.38 -78.06 -20.94
C SER A 170 -23.60 -78.90 -21.31
N ILE A 171 -24.79 -78.30 -21.26
CA ILE A 171 -25.90 -78.62 -22.18
C ILE A 171 -26.52 -77.28 -22.60
N ALA A 172 -26.37 -76.96 -23.88
CA ALA A 172 -27.20 -76.01 -24.60
C ALA A 172 -28.60 -76.60 -24.87
N PRO A 173 -29.61 -75.75 -25.11
CA PRO A 173 -30.62 -76.05 -26.13
C PRO A 173 -30.71 -74.87 -27.13
N SER A 174 -30.72 -75.13 -28.45
CA SER A 174 -31.88 -75.56 -29.23
C SER A 174 -32.97 -74.48 -29.32
N ILE A 175 -33.03 -73.89 -30.51
CA ILE A 175 -34.16 -73.13 -31.05
C ILE A 175 -35.38 -74.07 -31.09
N GLY A 176 -36.47 -73.67 -30.44
CA GLY A 176 -37.76 -74.35 -30.58
C GLY A 176 -38.69 -74.12 -29.40
N GLN A 177 -39.52 -73.08 -29.51
CA GLN A 177 -40.79 -72.86 -28.79
C GLN A 177 -40.74 -72.84 -27.24
N SER A 178 -41.70 -72.12 -26.64
CA SER A 178 -41.98 -72.11 -25.19
C SER A 178 -40.99 -71.25 -24.39
N SER A 179 -41.37 -70.09 -23.84
CA SER A 179 -42.35 -69.86 -22.76
C SER A 179 -41.57 -69.30 -21.56
N TYR A 180 -41.88 -68.07 -21.14
CA TYR A 180 -41.55 -67.53 -19.83
C TYR A 180 -40.10 -67.74 -19.37
N ALA A 181 -39.14 -67.00 -19.95
CA ALA A 181 -38.07 -66.48 -19.10
C ALA A 181 -38.79 -65.69 -18.01
N SER A 182 -38.80 -66.22 -16.79
CA SER A 182 -39.70 -65.84 -15.72
C SER A 182 -39.74 -64.32 -15.58
N ASN A 183 -40.92 -63.71 -15.78
CA ASN A 183 -41.18 -62.29 -15.51
C ASN A 183 -40.51 -61.85 -14.20
N ALA A 184 -40.40 -62.74 -13.21
CA ALA A 184 -39.74 -62.54 -11.93
C ALA A 184 -38.28 -62.03 -11.96
N GLU A 185 -37.43 -62.41 -12.93
CA GLU A 185 -36.02 -61.94 -12.95
C GLU A 185 -35.90 -60.52 -13.52
N HIS A 186 -36.58 -60.23 -14.62
CA HIS A 186 -36.69 -58.86 -15.13
C HIS A 186 -37.45 -57.93 -14.17
N GLU A 187 -38.46 -58.46 -13.47
CA GLU A 187 -39.23 -57.72 -12.46
C GLU A 187 -38.39 -57.45 -11.19
N ALA A 188 -37.42 -58.32 -10.86
CA ALA A 188 -36.45 -58.08 -9.80
C ALA A 188 -35.41 -57.01 -10.17
N GLU A 189 -34.91 -57.02 -11.41
CA GLU A 189 -33.97 -56.01 -11.91
C GLU A 189 -34.64 -54.63 -12.05
N ILE A 190 -35.89 -54.59 -12.53
CA ILE A 190 -36.73 -53.38 -12.56
C ILE A 190 -37.02 -52.88 -11.13
N LYS A 191 -37.27 -53.77 -10.16
CA LYS A 191 -37.41 -53.38 -8.74
C LYS A 191 -36.13 -52.79 -8.17
N GLN A 192 -34.96 -53.34 -8.49
CA GLN A 192 -33.68 -52.79 -8.05
C GLN A 192 -33.40 -51.43 -8.69
N LEU A 193 -33.67 -51.26 -9.99
CA LEU A 193 -33.57 -49.97 -10.67
C LEU A 193 -34.54 -48.93 -10.09
N ASN A 194 -35.77 -49.32 -9.79
CA ASN A 194 -36.72 -48.42 -9.14
C ASN A 194 -36.27 -48.04 -7.72
N GLN A 195 -35.65 -48.95 -6.97
CA GLN A 195 -35.06 -48.63 -5.66
C GLN A 195 -33.89 -47.66 -5.78
N THR A 196 -32.96 -47.85 -6.74
CA THR A 196 -31.85 -46.92 -6.93
C THR A 196 -32.32 -45.55 -7.43
N ILE A 197 -33.32 -45.51 -8.32
CA ILE A 197 -33.97 -44.26 -8.76
C ILE A 197 -34.60 -43.54 -7.56
N THR A 198 -35.25 -44.26 -6.65
CA THR A 198 -35.87 -43.67 -5.45
C THR A 198 -34.80 -43.11 -4.51
N GLN A 199 -33.71 -43.85 -4.27
CA GLN A 199 -32.57 -43.36 -3.46
C GLN A 199 -31.88 -42.15 -4.10
N LEU A 200 -31.74 -42.12 -5.42
CA LEU A 200 -31.19 -40.98 -6.15
C LEU A 200 -32.11 -39.76 -6.06
N LYS A 201 -33.44 -39.95 -6.11
CA LYS A 201 -34.41 -38.86 -5.90
C LYS A 201 -34.34 -38.30 -4.47
N GLU A 202 -34.27 -39.16 -3.45
CA GLU A 202 -34.13 -38.73 -2.05
C GLU A 202 -32.82 -37.96 -1.81
N THR A 203 -31.71 -38.40 -2.41
CA THR A 203 -30.42 -37.70 -2.29
C THR A 203 -30.41 -36.37 -3.03
N ILE A 204 -31.07 -36.27 -4.20
CA ILE A 204 -31.27 -34.99 -4.89
C ILE A 204 -32.09 -34.04 -4.02
N GLU A 205 -33.23 -34.49 -3.46
CA GLU A 205 -34.08 -33.66 -2.60
C GLU A 205 -33.35 -33.18 -1.34
N LEU A 206 -32.53 -34.05 -0.73
CA LEU A 206 -31.71 -33.68 0.43
C LEU A 206 -30.63 -32.64 0.07
N LYS A 207 -30.00 -32.77 -1.10
CA LYS A 207 -29.03 -31.79 -1.60
C LYS A 207 -29.67 -30.47 -2.00
N GLU A 208 -30.91 -30.48 -2.48
CA GLU A 208 -31.69 -29.27 -2.74
C GLU A 208 -32.04 -28.53 -1.44
N LYS A 209 -32.45 -29.25 -0.39
CA LYS A 209 -32.65 -28.67 0.95
C LYS A 209 -31.36 -28.08 1.52
N GLU A 210 -30.22 -28.79 1.42
CA GLU A 210 -28.92 -28.26 1.84
C GLU A 210 -28.56 -26.98 1.06
N LYS A 211 -28.79 -26.96 -0.26
CA LYS A 211 -28.57 -25.77 -1.09
C LYS A 211 -29.44 -24.58 -0.63
N GLU A 212 -30.71 -24.80 -0.33
CA GLU A 212 -31.59 -23.74 0.20
C GLU A 212 -31.11 -23.20 1.56
N THR A 213 -30.66 -24.07 2.47
CA THR A 213 -30.09 -23.64 3.76
C THR A 213 -28.78 -22.86 3.59
N LEU A 214 -27.95 -23.20 2.60
CA LEU A 214 -26.74 -22.43 2.29
C LEU A 214 -27.06 -21.07 1.66
N ILE A 215 -28.07 -21.00 0.78
CA ILE A 215 -28.51 -19.74 0.17
C ILE A 215 -29.07 -18.79 1.24
N THR A 216 -29.89 -19.29 2.17
CA THR A 216 -30.41 -18.50 3.29
C THR A 216 -29.28 -17.99 4.18
N ASN A 217 -28.33 -18.85 4.57
CA ASN A 217 -27.14 -18.43 5.33
C ASN A 217 -26.29 -17.39 4.60
N ILE A 218 -26.11 -17.51 3.27
CA ILE A 218 -25.38 -16.51 2.48
C ILE A 218 -26.11 -15.16 2.49
N ASN A 219 -27.44 -15.16 2.39
CA ASN A 219 -28.23 -13.94 2.44
C ASN A 219 -28.15 -13.28 3.82
N ASP A 220 -28.26 -14.06 4.90
CA ASP A 220 -28.12 -13.54 6.27
C ASP A 220 -26.73 -12.93 6.50
N LEU A 221 -25.66 -13.58 6.00
CA LEU A 221 -24.30 -13.04 6.08
C LEU A 221 -24.13 -11.76 5.25
N LYS A 222 -24.76 -11.67 4.07
CA LYS A 222 -24.74 -10.45 3.25
C LYS A 222 -25.44 -9.30 3.96
N ASP A 223 -26.56 -9.53 4.62
CA ASP A 223 -27.29 -8.49 5.35
C ASP A 223 -26.51 -8.05 6.60
N LEU A 224 -25.83 -8.98 7.28
CA LEU A 224 -24.94 -8.67 8.40
C LEU A 224 -23.72 -7.85 7.94
N MET A 225 -23.16 -8.15 6.76
CA MET A 225 -22.10 -7.33 6.17
C MET A 225 -22.57 -5.92 5.85
N LYS A 226 -23.75 -5.75 5.25
CA LYS A 226 -24.33 -4.41 4.99
C LYS A 226 -24.50 -3.60 6.27
N LEU A 227 -25.06 -4.19 7.33
CA LEU A 227 -25.19 -3.54 8.63
C LEU A 227 -23.84 -3.09 9.20
N ARG A 228 -22.78 -3.87 8.97
CA ARG A 228 -21.42 -3.51 9.41
C ARG A 228 -20.83 -2.38 8.56
N ASP A 229 -21.02 -2.41 7.25
CA ASP A 229 -20.57 -1.36 6.34
C ASP A 229 -21.29 -0.02 6.61
N ASP A 230 -22.59 -0.07 6.92
CA ASP A 230 -23.38 1.09 7.33
C ASP A 230 -22.85 1.67 8.66
N GLU A 231 -22.53 0.82 9.63
CA GLU A 231 -21.97 1.25 10.91
C GLU A 231 -20.53 1.79 10.77
N ILE A 232 -19.70 1.19 9.90
CA ILE A 232 -18.38 1.72 9.56
C ILE A 232 -18.52 3.10 8.93
N SER A 233 -19.48 3.27 8.02
CA SER A 233 -19.76 4.57 7.38
C SER A 233 -20.23 5.61 8.39
N ARG A 234 -21.13 5.21 9.31
CA ARG A 234 -21.61 6.06 10.41
C ARG A 234 -20.47 6.49 11.33
N LEU A 235 -19.67 5.54 11.80
CA LEU A 235 -18.52 5.80 12.66
C LEU A 235 -17.47 6.65 11.95
N GLY A 236 -17.23 6.42 10.66
CA GLY A 236 -16.34 7.24 9.83
C GLY A 236 -16.78 8.70 9.75
N LEU A 237 -18.08 8.95 9.54
CA LEU A 237 -18.65 10.31 9.54
C LEU A 237 -18.58 10.98 10.91
N GLU A 238 -18.81 10.22 11.98
CA GLU A 238 -18.72 10.72 13.36
C GLU A 238 -17.27 11.09 13.73
N LEU A 239 -16.31 10.23 13.36
CA LEU A 239 -14.88 10.51 13.51
C LEU A 239 -14.44 11.74 12.71
N GLN A 240 -14.95 11.90 11.49
CA GLN A 240 -14.67 13.05 10.65
C GLN A 240 -15.24 14.34 11.25
N LYS A 241 -16.43 14.28 11.87
CA LYS A 241 -17.01 15.41 12.60
C LYS A 241 -16.19 15.81 13.83
N GLU A 242 -15.75 14.82 14.63
CA GLU A 242 -15.04 15.11 15.89
C GLU A 242 -13.60 15.54 15.67
N THR A 243 -12.89 14.93 14.72
CA THR A 243 -11.45 15.14 14.53
C THR A 243 -11.12 16.05 13.35
N GLY A 244 -12.11 16.38 12.51
CA GLY A 244 -11.91 17.12 11.26
C GLY A 244 -11.07 16.35 10.22
N ARG A 245 -10.81 15.06 10.45
CA ARG A 245 -9.93 14.22 9.64
C ARG A 245 -10.64 12.93 9.27
N ASP A 246 -10.39 12.48 8.05
CA ASP A 246 -10.95 11.25 7.51
C ASP A 246 -10.46 10.04 8.34
N GLY A 247 -11.38 9.14 8.73
CA GLY A 247 -11.08 7.93 9.49
C GLY A 247 -10.11 6.99 8.77
N TYR A 248 -10.08 7.05 7.43
CA TYR A 248 -9.10 6.33 6.62
C TYR A 248 -7.66 6.80 6.90
N MET A 249 -7.45 8.12 7.03
CA MET A 249 -6.14 8.71 7.32
C MET A 249 -5.61 8.31 8.71
N ILE A 250 -6.50 8.09 9.68
CA ILE A 250 -6.14 7.64 11.03
C ILE A 250 -5.68 6.18 11.00
N SER A 251 -6.36 5.33 10.25
CA SER A 251 -5.97 3.92 10.05
C SER A 251 -4.62 3.78 9.35
N ILE A 252 -4.34 4.61 8.35
CA ILE A 252 -3.02 4.64 7.69
C ILE A 252 -1.94 5.14 8.65
N ARG A 253 -2.22 6.18 9.44
CA ARG A 253 -1.24 6.69 10.41
C ARG A 253 -0.90 5.63 11.46
N TYR A 254 -1.88 4.86 11.91
CA TYR A 254 -1.68 3.75 12.84
C TYR A 254 -0.84 2.61 12.21
N LYS A 255 -1.12 2.23 10.97
CA LYS A 255 -0.28 1.25 10.24
C LYS A 255 1.16 1.74 10.06
N ASN A 256 1.35 3.01 9.69
CA ASN A 256 2.69 3.59 9.56
C ASN A 256 3.41 3.64 10.91
N GLN A 257 2.70 3.90 12.01
CA GLN A 257 3.27 3.84 13.35
C GLN A 257 3.70 2.43 13.74
N GLN A 258 2.92 1.39 13.43
CA GLN A 258 3.32 0.00 13.69
C GLN A 258 4.53 -0.42 12.85
N LEU A 259 4.57 -0.03 11.57
CA LEU A 259 5.73 -0.28 10.72
C LEU A 259 6.98 0.43 11.27
N GLN A 260 6.83 1.64 11.80
CA GLN A 260 7.93 2.35 12.44
C GLN A 260 8.40 1.63 13.72
N GLU A 261 7.50 1.16 14.57
CA GLU A 261 7.86 0.36 15.75
C GLU A 261 8.55 -0.97 15.39
N GLU A 262 8.18 -1.58 14.27
CA GLU A 262 8.85 -2.79 13.76
C GLU A 262 10.25 -2.48 13.21
N ILE A 263 10.40 -1.37 12.48
CA ILE A 263 11.71 -0.86 12.05
C ILE A 263 12.60 -0.59 13.27
N ASP A 264 12.09 0.08 14.29
CA ASP A 264 12.85 0.40 15.50
C ASP A 264 13.26 -0.88 16.26
N LYS A 265 12.40 -1.90 16.30
CA LYS A 265 12.74 -3.23 16.86
C LYS A 265 13.84 -3.93 16.06
N LEU A 266 13.76 -3.89 14.72
CA LEU A 266 14.77 -4.48 13.86
C LEU A 266 16.11 -3.73 13.98
N GLN A 267 16.09 -2.40 14.09
CA GLN A 267 17.28 -1.59 14.37
C GLN A 267 17.89 -1.94 15.73
N ALA A 268 17.09 -2.05 16.79
CA ALA A 268 17.57 -2.48 18.10
C ALA A 268 18.19 -3.90 18.07
N GLN A 269 17.63 -4.80 17.27
CA GLN A 269 18.21 -6.14 17.05
C GLN A 269 19.55 -6.06 16.32
N ILE A 270 19.67 -5.23 15.28
CA ILE A 270 20.92 -5.00 14.56
C ILE A 270 21.99 -4.40 15.48
N ASP A 271 21.62 -3.40 16.29
CA ASP A 271 22.53 -2.76 17.24
C ASP A 271 23.01 -3.76 18.30
N SER A 272 22.12 -4.62 18.80
CA SER A 272 22.48 -5.69 19.74
C SER A 272 23.41 -6.75 19.11
N GLY A 273 23.21 -7.09 17.83
CA GLY A 273 24.07 -8.01 17.08
C GLY A 273 25.42 -7.41 16.70
N ASN A 274 25.48 -6.09 16.46
CA ASN A 274 26.73 -5.38 16.20
C ASN A 274 27.55 -5.18 17.49
N PHE A 275 26.90 -5.00 18.64
CA PHE A 275 27.58 -4.91 19.94
C PHE A 275 28.34 -6.21 20.27
N THR A 276 27.80 -7.38 19.92
CA THR A 276 28.49 -8.67 20.08
C THR A 276 29.70 -8.86 19.17
N ASN A 277 29.79 -8.13 18.06
CA ASN A 277 30.93 -8.18 17.15
C ASN A 277 32.06 -7.18 17.52
N GLN A 278 31.79 -6.18 18.37
CA GLN A 278 32.80 -5.20 18.81
C GLN A 278 33.49 -5.54 20.14
N THR A 279 33.05 -6.56 20.88
CA THR A 279 33.65 -6.94 22.19
C THR A 279 34.63 -8.10 22.14
N MET A 280 35.24 -8.40 20.98
CA MET A 280 36.44 -9.24 20.93
C MET A 280 37.68 -8.36 21.18
N PRO A 281 38.41 -8.52 22.31
CA PRO A 281 39.55 -7.68 22.61
C PRO A 281 40.73 -8.01 21.69
N LEU A 282 41.21 -6.99 20.98
CA LEU A 282 42.51 -6.95 20.31
C LEU A 282 43.63 -7.17 21.35
N SER A 283 44.20 -8.37 21.39
CA SER A 283 45.47 -8.65 22.07
C SER A 283 46.67 -8.22 21.20
N ALA A 284 47.55 -7.46 21.83
CA ALA A 284 48.75 -6.79 21.31
C ALA A 284 49.85 -7.75 20.78
N PRO A 285 50.90 -7.24 20.09
CA PRO A 285 51.78 -8.02 19.22
C PRO A 285 52.94 -8.66 19.97
N GLN A 286 53.26 -9.93 19.69
CA GLN A 286 54.54 -10.55 20.06
C GLN A 286 55.16 -11.34 18.89
N SER A 287 56.49 -11.24 18.88
CA SER A 287 57.52 -11.68 17.93
C SER A 287 57.61 -13.20 17.66
N PRO A 288 58.40 -13.63 16.65
CA PRO A 288 58.31 -14.97 16.08
C PRO A 288 59.23 -15.98 16.78
N THR A 289 58.71 -17.15 17.17
CA THR A 289 59.53 -18.34 17.46
C THR A 289 58.80 -19.65 17.10
N LYS A 290 59.61 -20.59 16.61
CA LYS A 290 59.29 -21.97 16.13
C LYS A 290 58.71 -22.89 17.21
N PRO A 291 58.07 -24.02 16.82
CA PRO A 291 57.29 -24.92 17.70
C PRO A 291 58.16 -25.97 18.41
N PRO A 292 57.68 -26.61 19.50
CA PRO A 292 57.45 -28.06 19.47
C PRO A 292 56.31 -28.52 20.43
N PRO A 293 56.16 -29.81 20.80
CA PRO A 293 55.15 -30.74 20.28
C PRO A 293 54.05 -31.09 21.30
N SER A 294 53.02 -31.79 20.80
CA SER A 294 51.93 -32.41 21.56
C SER A 294 52.43 -33.33 22.70
N PRO A 295 51.61 -33.53 23.76
CA PRO A 295 50.81 -34.76 23.78
C PRO A 295 49.44 -34.72 24.51
N SER A 296 48.61 -35.68 24.08
CA SER A 296 47.70 -36.52 24.88
C SER A 296 46.44 -35.95 25.55
N THR A 297 45.31 -36.27 24.91
CA THR A 297 44.13 -36.99 25.45
C THR A 297 43.46 -36.49 26.75
N LYS A 298 42.17 -36.13 26.63
CA LYS A 298 41.11 -36.87 27.34
C LYS A 298 39.75 -36.73 26.67
N LYS A 299 39.18 -37.91 26.39
CA LYS A 299 37.85 -38.18 25.83
C LYS A 299 36.76 -37.81 26.83
N MET A 300 35.71 -37.14 26.36
CA MET A 300 34.28 -37.40 26.60
C MET A 300 33.57 -36.75 25.40
N GLY A 301 32.82 -37.39 24.50
CA GLY A 301 32.00 -38.59 24.64
C GLY A 301 30.53 -38.17 24.55
N MET A 302 30.04 -37.78 23.36
CA MET A 302 28.62 -37.88 22.93
C MET A 302 28.53 -37.78 21.40
N SER A 303 27.54 -38.49 20.86
CA SER A 303 27.43 -39.07 19.51
C SER A 303 27.17 -38.09 18.35
N PRO A 304 27.50 -38.47 17.09
CA PRO A 304 27.36 -37.61 15.92
C PRO A 304 26.00 -37.76 15.23
N ILE A 305 25.37 -36.63 14.88
CA ILE A 305 24.31 -36.56 13.86
C ILE A 305 24.96 -36.09 12.56
N LYS A 306 24.71 -36.87 11.51
CA LYS A 306 25.28 -36.78 10.16
C LYS A 306 24.92 -35.47 9.47
N TYR A 307 25.93 -34.74 8.98
CA TYR A 307 25.81 -33.88 7.82
C TYR A 307 26.51 -34.55 6.65
N ILE A 308 25.78 -34.68 5.54
CA ILE A 308 26.27 -35.15 4.25
C ILE A 308 26.94 -33.96 3.57
N SER A 309 28.28 -33.99 3.46
CA SER A 309 29.04 -33.13 2.55
C SER A 309 28.90 -33.66 1.13
N ILE A 310 28.54 -32.78 0.19
CA ILE A 310 28.71 -33.00 -1.25
C ILE A 310 29.80 -32.03 -1.69
N ASP A 311 31.02 -32.55 -1.79
CA ASP A 311 32.07 -31.99 -2.65
C ASP A 311 31.99 -32.71 -3.99
N ALA A 312 31.91 -31.96 -5.10
CA ALA A 312 32.10 -32.50 -6.43
C ALA A 312 32.80 -31.46 -7.33
N GLU A 313 34.11 -31.63 -7.40
CA GLU A 313 34.95 -31.61 -8.60
C GLU A 313 34.55 -30.70 -9.77
N ARG A 314 35.34 -29.62 -9.89
CA ARG A 314 35.50 -28.80 -11.08
C ARG A 314 36.40 -29.56 -12.07
N LYS A 315 35.86 -29.98 -13.23
CA LYS A 315 36.64 -30.40 -14.39
C LYS A 315 36.28 -29.56 -15.61
N GLU A 316 37.32 -29.05 -16.23
CA GLU A 316 37.35 -28.32 -17.49
C GLU A 316 37.04 -29.28 -18.65
N GLU A 317 36.11 -28.93 -19.53
CA GLU A 317 36.05 -29.49 -20.88
C GLU A 317 35.81 -28.36 -21.90
N HIS A 318 36.85 -28.11 -22.69
CA HIS A 318 36.79 -27.60 -24.05
C HIS A 318 35.98 -28.56 -24.92
N GLU A 319 35.09 -28.08 -25.79
CA GLU A 319 35.00 -28.54 -27.20
C GLU A 319 34.05 -27.70 -28.09
N LYS A 320 34.65 -27.17 -29.17
CA LYS A 320 34.23 -27.17 -30.59
C LYS A 320 32.92 -26.47 -31.04
N SER A 321 33.13 -25.39 -31.80
CA SER A 321 32.28 -24.92 -32.90
C SER A 321 32.12 -25.96 -34.02
N PRO A 322 31.07 -25.83 -34.86
CA PRO A 322 31.13 -26.24 -36.26
C PRO A 322 31.05 -25.04 -37.22
N ASN A 323 31.97 -25.02 -38.18
CA ASN A 323 31.94 -24.22 -39.41
C ASN A 323 30.97 -24.81 -40.43
N SER A 324 30.35 -23.95 -41.22
CA SER A 324 30.11 -24.22 -42.64
C SER A 324 30.07 -22.92 -43.45
N ASP A 325 31.13 -22.71 -44.23
CA ASP A 325 31.18 -21.89 -45.45
C ASP A 325 30.10 -22.35 -46.45
N SER A 326 29.53 -21.51 -47.32
CA SER A 326 30.27 -20.88 -48.42
C SER A 326 29.40 -19.95 -49.28
N SER A 327 30.02 -18.82 -49.65
CA SER A 327 30.08 -18.25 -51.01
C SER A 327 28.90 -17.50 -51.66
N SER A 328 29.16 -16.20 -51.82
CA SER A 328 29.11 -15.44 -53.08
C SER A 328 27.76 -14.91 -53.62
N LYS A 329 27.59 -13.59 -53.64
CA LYS A 329 27.88 -12.75 -54.83
C LYS A 329 27.61 -11.27 -54.55
N LYS A 330 28.63 -10.47 -54.81
CA LYS A 330 28.59 -9.01 -54.96
C LYS A 330 27.69 -8.62 -56.14
N SER A 331 26.86 -7.59 -55.98
CA SER A 331 26.65 -6.60 -57.03
C SER A 331 26.26 -5.24 -56.44
N LYS A 332 26.97 -4.21 -56.92
CA LYS A 332 26.74 -2.76 -56.75
C LYS A 332 25.56 -2.32 -57.63
N LEU A 333 24.77 -1.34 -57.19
CA LEU A 333 24.24 -0.19 -57.98
C LEU A 333 23.31 0.63 -57.05
N THR A 334 23.74 1.78 -56.53
CA THR A 334 23.45 3.16 -57.01
C THR A 334 21.96 3.54 -57.13
N THR A 335 21.57 4.51 -56.30
CA THR A 335 20.73 5.70 -56.60
C THR A 335 19.72 5.62 -57.76
N LYS A 336 18.43 5.85 -57.45
CA LYS A 336 17.66 7.01 -57.94
C LYS A 336 16.17 6.98 -57.52
N THR A 337 15.75 8.13 -57.03
CA THR A 337 14.45 8.78 -57.18
C THR A 337 13.72 8.45 -58.50
N SER A 338 12.41 8.15 -58.42
CA SER A 338 11.31 8.93 -59.05
C SER A 338 10.06 8.09 -59.41
N SER A 339 8.90 8.63 -59.01
CA SER A 339 7.60 8.69 -59.73
C SER A 339 7.13 7.57 -60.68
N SER A 340 5.90 7.09 -60.47
CA SER A 340 4.73 7.22 -61.39
C SER A 340 3.64 6.22 -60.98
N LYS A 341 2.42 6.65 -60.61
CA LYS A 341 1.29 7.01 -61.48
C LYS A 341 0.89 5.89 -62.43
N LYS A 342 -0.20 5.19 -62.11
CA LYS A 342 -1.19 4.46 -62.94
C LYS A 342 -1.97 3.56 -61.95
N GLN A 343 -3.26 3.28 -62.02
CA GLN A 343 -4.40 3.64 -62.87
C GLN A 343 -5.57 2.95 -62.16
N ASN A 344 -6.53 3.69 -61.58
CA ASN A 344 -7.82 3.09 -61.16
C ASN A 344 -8.78 3.12 -62.35
N PRO A 345 -9.36 1.98 -62.78
CA PRO A 345 -10.57 1.98 -63.56
C PRO A 345 -11.82 1.82 -62.67
N PRO A 346 -13.01 2.21 -63.17
CA PRO A 346 -14.16 2.54 -62.36
C PRO A 346 -15.17 1.39 -62.27
N SER A 347 -15.83 1.22 -61.13
CA SER A 347 -17.12 0.53 -61.06
C SER A 347 -17.82 0.93 -59.75
N LYS A 348 -18.88 1.73 -59.84
CA LYS A 348 -20.31 1.37 -59.97
C LYS A 348 -21.01 1.63 -58.62
N LYS A 349 -21.82 2.70 -58.64
CA LYS A 349 -22.84 3.06 -57.65
C LYS A 349 -23.69 1.84 -57.26
N PRO A 350 -24.19 1.77 -56.02
CA PRO A 350 -25.50 1.20 -55.78
C PRO A 350 -26.55 2.33 -55.76
N ASN A 351 -27.55 2.11 -56.61
CA ASN A 351 -28.77 2.88 -56.72
C ASN A 351 -29.59 2.83 -55.43
N ALA A 352 -30.25 3.95 -55.20
CA ALA A 352 -31.48 4.02 -54.43
C ALA A 352 -32.53 3.06 -55.01
N ASP A 353 -33.16 2.27 -54.14
CA ASP A 353 -34.42 1.55 -54.31
C ASP A 353 -34.59 0.71 -53.03
N LYS A 354 -35.72 0.55 -52.36
CA LYS A 354 -37.11 0.95 -52.55
C LYS A 354 -37.74 0.96 -51.17
N LYS A 355 -38.43 2.05 -50.83
CA LYS A 355 -39.41 2.06 -49.73
C LYS A 355 -40.48 1.02 -50.04
N ARG A 356 -40.47 -0.12 -49.34
CA ARG A 356 -41.65 -0.98 -49.25
C ARG A 356 -42.64 -0.25 -48.33
N LYS A 357 -43.67 0.35 -48.95
CA LYS A 357 -44.90 0.74 -48.28
C LYS A 357 -45.49 -0.53 -47.66
N GLY A 358 -45.47 -0.63 -46.33
CA GLY A 358 -46.36 -1.51 -45.61
C GLY A 358 -47.77 -0.99 -45.84
N VAL A 359 -48.60 -1.83 -46.43
CA VAL A 359 -50.04 -1.62 -46.53
C VAL A 359 -50.59 -1.73 -45.12
N ILE A 360 -51.12 -0.62 -44.63
CA ILE A 360 -51.98 -0.54 -43.46
C ILE A 360 -53.25 -1.29 -43.83
N PHE A 361 -53.52 -2.43 -43.19
CA PHE A 361 -54.87 -2.95 -43.06
C PHE A 361 -55.38 -2.43 -41.73
N ASP A 362 -56.11 -1.32 -41.78
CA ASP A 362 -57.10 -0.97 -40.77
C ASP A 362 -58.18 -2.04 -40.87
N ILE A 363 -58.29 -2.88 -39.84
CA ILE A 363 -59.49 -3.67 -39.59
C ILE A 363 -60.20 -2.94 -38.47
N ASP A 364 -61.20 -2.17 -38.85
CA ASP A 364 -62.17 -1.57 -37.96
C ASP A 364 -62.80 -2.68 -37.10
N GLU A 365 -62.57 -2.61 -35.79
CA GLU A 365 -63.47 -3.18 -34.81
C GLU A 365 -64.72 -2.31 -34.80
N ASP A 366 -65.79 -2.75 -35.46
CA ASP A 366 -67.17 -2.38 -35.15
C ASP A 366 -68.14 -3.19 -36.02
N GLU A 367 -68.69 -4.28 -35.47
CA GLU A 367 -70.09 -4.68 -35.67
C GLU A 367 -70.43 -5.88 -34.76
N LYS A 368 -71.05 -5.56 -33.62
CA LYS A 368 -71.87 -6.49 -32.84
C LYS A 368 -73.11 -6.88 -33.66
N PRO A 369 -73.54 -8.15 -33.61
CA PRO A 369 -74.96 -8.42 -33.57
C PRO A 369 -75.33 -9.00 -32.21
N SER A 370 -76.17 -8.25 -31.50
CA SER A 370 -77.01 -8.72 -30.41
C SER A 370 -77.88 -9.88 -30.90
N ILE A 371 -77.79 -11.04 -30.24
CA ILE A 371 -78.87 -12.03 -30.25
C ILE A 371 -79.29 -12.22 -28.80
N GLU A 372 -80.28 -11.42 -28.43
CA GLU A 372 -81.09 -11.56 -27.23
C GLU A 372 -82.04 -12.75 -27.39
N SER A 373 -82.03 -13.60 -26.36
CA SER A 373 -83.17 -14.26 -25.71
C SER A 373 -84.53 -14.18 -26.40
N LEU A 374 -85.13 -15.35 -26.66
CA LEU A 374 -86.54 -15.63 -26.38
C LEU A 374 -86.81 -17.12 -26.60
N ILE A 375 -86.66 -17.89 -25.52
CA ILE A 375 -87.32 -19.17 -25.32
C ILE A 375 -88.55 -18.81 -24.49
N ASP A 376 -89.73 -18.88 -25.10
CA ASP A 376 -90.99 -18.96 -24.39
C ASP A 376 -91.61 -20.33 -24.69
N ASP A 377 -92.16 -20.90 -23.63
CA ASP A 377 -92.84 -22.18 -23.53
C ASP A 377 -94.22 -22.19 -24.25
N ASP A 378 -94.84 -23.36 -24.16
CA ASP A 378 -96.27 -23.64 -24.28
C ASP A 378 -96.84 -24.17 -25.61
N ASP A 379 -96.97 -25.50 -25.60
CA ASP A 379 -98.25 -26.22 -25.48
C ASP A 379 -99.32 -26.14 -26.59
N SER A 380 -100.00 -27.28 -26.74
CA SER A 380 -101.29 -27.51 -27.40
C SER A 380 -101.38 -27.79 -28.92
N SER A 381 -101.58 -29.08 -29.18
CA SER A 381 -102.79 -29.64 -29.79
C SER A 381 -103.03 -29.63 -31.32
N SER A 382 -103.62 -30.77 -31.74
CA SER A 382 -104.55 -30.96 -32.86
C SER A 382 -103.94 -30.98 -34.28
N ASP A 383 -104.40 -31.72 -35.30
CA ASP A 383 -105.43 -32.76 -35.50
C ASP A 383 -105.43 -33.05 -37.03
N LYS A 384 -105.73 -34.30 -37.43
CA LYS A 384 -106.08 -34.81 -38.80
C LYS A 384 -105.07 -34.56 -39.95
N GLY A 385 -104.77 -35.48 -40.85
CA GLY A 385 -105.38 -36.74 -41.27
C GLY A 385 -105.16 -36.91 -42.78
N SER A 386 -104.88 -38.14 -43.25
CA SER A 386 -105.42 -38.83 -44.47
C SER A 386 -104.46 -39.95 -44.91
N LYS A 387 -104.74 -41.24 -44.67
CA LYS A 387 -105.55 -42.20 -45.48
C LYS A 387 -105.02 -42.51 -46.90
N SER A 388 -104.52 -43.73 -47.09
CA SER A 388 -104.99 -44.76 -48.06
C SER A 388 -104.12 -46.03 -47.94
N SER A 389 -104.61 -47.15 -47.37
CA SER A 389 -105.07 -48.38 -48.06
C SER A 389 -104.07 -48.96 -49.09
N THR A 390 -103.68 -50.25 -49.09
CA THR A 390 -104.55 -51.44 -49.17
C THR A 390 -103.73 -52.75 -48.99
N GLN A 391 -104.34 -53.78 -48.36
CA GLN A 391 -104.19 -55.26 -48.57
C GLN A 391 -102.79 -55.93 -48.44
N SER A 392 -102.59 -57.16 -47.94
CA SER A 392 -103.48 -58.25 -47.54
C SER A 392 -102.68 -59.27 -46.70
N GLN A 393 -103.35 -59.81 -45.68
CA GLN A 393 -103.18 -61.07 -44.95
C GLN A 393 -102.08 -62.06 -45.37
N LYS A 394 -101.14 -62.36 -44.46
CA LYS A 394 -100.78 -63.74 -44.02
C LYS A 394 -99.74 -63.73 -42.89
N SER A 395 -99.83 -64.74 -42.02
CA SER A 395 -98.85 -65.20 -41.01
C SER A 395 -98.81 -64.50 -39.64
N LYS A 396 -99.70 -64.95 -38.74
CA LYS A 396 -99.74 -64.68 -37.29
C LYS A 396 -98.56 -65.28 -36.48
N GLU A 397 -97.47 -65.69 -37.13
CA GLU A 397 -96.22 -66.09 -36.47
C GLU A 397 -95.08 -65.08 -36.73
N SER A 398 -95.33 -64.08 -37.59
CA SER A 398 -94.44 -62.93 -37.84
C SER A 398 -94.58 -61.83 -36.77
N ASP A 399 -95.73 -61.73 -36.09
CA ASP A 399 -96.05 -60.59 -35.22
C ASP A 399 -95.32 -60.63 -33.87
N GLU A 400 -94.99 -61.83 -33.36
CA GLU A 400 -94.19 -61.98 -32.12
C GLU A 400 -92.70 -61.66 -32.38
N SER A 401 -92.18 -62.12 -33.52
CA SER A 401 -90.81 -61.86 -33.96
C SER A 401 -90.59 -60.38 -34.31
N THR A 402 -91.55 -59.76 -35.01
CA THR A 402 -91.52 -58.31 -35.28
C THR A 402 -91.71 -57.49 -34.01
N LYS A 403 -92.53 -57.92 -33.03
CA LYS A 403 -92.59 -57.27 -31.71
C LYS A 403 -91.28 -57.35 -30.96
N GLN A 404 -90.64 -58.52 -30.88
CA GLN A 404 -89.33 -58.67 -30.24
C GLN A 404 -88.26 -57.83 -30.95
N MET A 405 -88.29 -57.77 -32.29
CA MET A 405 -87.39 -56.92 -33.07
C MET A 405 -87.66 -55.43 -32.80
N ILE A 406 -88.92 -55.00 -32.69
CA ILE A 406 -89.29 -53.62 -32.34
C ILE A 406 -88.85 -53.28 -30.91
N GLU A 407 -89.01 -54.19 -29.95
CA GLU A 407 -88.55 -54.01 -28.57
C GLU A 407 -87.02 -53.88 -28.51
N SER A 408 -86.31 -54.74 -29.26
CA SER A 408 -84.84 -54.68 -29.39
C SER A 408 -84.40 -53.36 -30.01
N LEU A 409 -85.01 -52.93 -31.12
CA LEU A 409 -84.71 -51.66 -31.79
C LEU A 409 -85.06 -50.43 -30.94
N LYS A 410 -86.06 -50.54 -30.05
CA LYS A 410 -86.35 -49.49 -29.05
C LYS A 410 -85.25 -49.42 -28.00
N SER A 411 -84.86 -50.56 -27.43
CA SER A 411 -83.79 -50.62 -26.44
C SER A 411 -82.45 -50.12 -27.00
N GLU A 412 -82.15 -50.44 -28.26
CA GLU A 412 -80.97 -49.96 -28.97
C GLU A 412 -81.05 -48.45 -29.25
N ASN A 413 -82.22 -47.93 -29.66
CA ASN A 413 -82.42 -46.49 -29.80
C ASN A 413 -82.27 -45.74 -28.47
N ASP A 414 -82.77 -46.32 -27.38
CA ASP A 414 -82.66 -45.70 -26.06
C ASP A 414 -81.20 -45.71 -25.58
N SER A 415 -80.45 -46.78 -25.84
CA SER A 415 -78.99 -46.84 -25.63
C SER A 415 -78.26 -45.78 -26.47
N LEU A 416 -78.56 -45.67 -27.78
CA LEU A 416 -77.93 -44.70 -28.67
C LEU A 416 -78.27 -43.26 -28.30
N LYS A 417 -79.48 -42.99 -27.79
CA LYS A 417 -79.84 -41.67 -27.24
C LYS A 417 -79.00 -41.34 -26.01
N GLU A 418 -78.77 -42.31 -25.13
CA GLU A 418 -77.98 -42.09 -23.93
C GLU A 418 -76.49 -41.89 -24.27
N ASP A 419 -75.96 -42.65 -25.22
CA ASP A 419 -74.61 -42.45 -25.76
C ASP A 419 -74.48 -41.09 -26.45
N SER A 420 -75.49 -40.66 -27.20
CA SER A 420 -75.52 -39.33 -27.83
C SER A 420 -75.50 -38.20 -26.78
N LYS A 421 -76.24 -38.35 -25.67
CA LYS A 421 -76.19 -37.38 -24.56
C LYS A 421 -74.82 -37.37 -23.89
N LEU A 422 -74.23 -38.55 -23.68
CA LEU A 422 -72.90 -38.66 -23.07
C LEU A 422 -71.83 -37.99 -23.95
N LEU A 423 -71.86 -38.23 -25.26
CA LEU A 423 -70.97 -37.58 -26.23
C LEU A 423 -71.19 -36.07 -26.28
N GLN A 424 -72.45 -35.61 -26.20
CA GLN A 424 -72.75 -34.18 -26.15
C GLN A 424 -72.19 -33.53 -24.86
N ALA A 425 -72.34 -34.17 -23.71
CA ALA A 425 -71.75 -33.69 -22.45
C ALA A 425 -70.21 -33.69 -22.50
N GLN A 426 -69.58 -34.69 -23.12
CA GLN A 426 -68.13 -34.70 -23.34
C GLN A 426 -67.68 -33.57 -24.29
N LEU A 427 -68.45 -33.29 -25.33
CA LEU A 427 -68.16 -32.21 -26.27
C LEU A 427 -68.28 -30.84 -25.58
N GLU A 428 -69.31 -30.62 -24.77
CA GLU A 428 -69.46 -29.40 -23.96
C GLU A 428 -68.33 -29.23 -22.94
N SER A 429 -67.92 -30.31 -22.26
CA SER A 429 -66.78 -30.28 -21.32
C SER A 429 -65.47 -29.93 -22.03
N THR A 430 -65.17 -30.56 -23.17
CA THR A 430 -63.94 -30.30 -23.92
C THR A 430 -63.93 -28.91 -24.54
N GLN A 431 -65.09 -28.38 -24.95
CA GLN A 431 -65.23 -27.01 -25.41
C GLN A 431 -64.98 -25.99 -24.30
N LYS A 432 -65.43 -26.27 -23.08
CA LYS A 432 -65.14 -25.44 -21.89
C LYS A 432 -63.64 -25.45 -21.56
N ASP A 433 -63.02 -26.62 -21.54
CA ASP A 433 -61.57 -26.75 -21.30
C ASP A 433 -60.75 -26.01 -22.38
N LEU A 434 -61.20 -26.05 -23.64
CA LEU A 434 -60.57 -25.31 -24.73
C LEU A 434 -60.69 -23.79 -24.54
N GLN A 435 -61.85 -23.29 -24.14
CA GLN A 435 -62.04 -21.86 -23.84
C GLN A 435 -61.18 -21.38 -22.67
N GLU A 436 -61.02 -22.20 -21.62
CA GLU A 436 -60.13 -21.89 -20.49
C GLU A 436 -58.65 -21.84 -20.91
N LYS A 437 -58.22 -22.77 -21.76
CA LYS A 437 -56.87 -22.76 -22.34
C LYS A 437 -56.63 -21.56 -23.25
N ILE A 438 -57.61 -21.17 -24.08
CA ILE A 438 -57.51 -19.95 -24.92
C ILE A 438 -57.37 -18.71 -24.03
N SER A 439 -58.14 -18.63 -22.94
CA SER A 439 -58.07 -17.51 -21.99
C SER A 439 -56.71 -17.45 -21.30
N THR A 440 -56.15 -18.61 -20.94
CA THR A 440 -54.82 -18.72 -20.34
C THR A 440 -53.73 -18.29 -21.33
N ILE A 441 -53.82 -18.71 -22.59
CA ILE A 441 -52.88 -18.31 -23.65
C ILE A 441 -52.94 -16.79 -23.88
N ALA A 442 -54.14 -16.19 -23.87
CA ALA A 442 -54.31 -14.75 -24.01
C ALA A 442 -53.63 -13.99 -22.86
N LEU A 443 -53.79 -14.45 -21.60
CA LEU A 443 -53.11 -13.89 -20.44
C LEU A 443 -51.58 -14.00 -20.56
N MET A 444 -51.06 -15.19 -20.89
CA MET A 444 -49.62 -15.39 -21.10
C MET A 444 -49.09 -14.51 -22.24
N SER A 445 -49.85 -14.33 -23.32
CA SER A 445 -49.44 -13.45 -24.43
C SER A 445 -49.36 -11.98 -24.01
N ALA A 446 -50.26 -11.53 -23.13
CA ALA A 446 -50.20 -10.18 -22.56
C ALA A 446 -48.98 -10.00 -21.64
N GLU A 447 -48.67 -10.99 -20.81
CA GLU A 447 -47.47 -10.98 -19.94
C GLU A 447 -46.18 -10.96 -20.76
N VAL A 448 -46.10 -11.77 -21.83
CA VAL A 448 -44.94 -11.78 -22.74
C VAL A 448 -44.78 -10.43 -23.44
N SER A 449 -45.88 -9.77 -23.83
CA SER A 449 -45.83 -8.42 -24.40
C SER A 449 -45.30 -7.40 -23.37
N PHE A 450 -45.77 -7.46 -22.13
CA PHE A 450 -45.32 -6.57 -21.05
C PHE A 450 -43.82 -6.75 -20.74
N VAL A 451 -43.34 -8.00 -20.68
CA VAL A 451 -41.91 -8.30 -20.52
C VAL A 451 -41.11 -7.79 -21.73
N GLY A 452 -41.65 -7.94 -22.93
CA GLY A 452 -41.04 -7.42 -24.16
C GLY A 452 -40.87 -5.91 -24.15
N ASP A 453 -41.84 -5.16 -23.66
CA ASP A 453 -41.77 -3.70 -23.58
C ASP A 453 -40.82 -3.23 -22.46
N ASN A 454 -40.80 -3.91 -21.32
CA ASN A 454 -39.80 -3.67 -20.27
C ASN A 454 -38.37 -3.93 -20.77
N LEU A 455 -38.16 -5.00 -21.55
CA LEU A 455 -36.85 -5.29 -22.15
C LEU A 455 -36.44 -4.20 -23.15
N LYS A 456 -37.35 -3.69 -23.98
CA LYS A 456 -37.06 -2.55 -24.87
C LYS A 456 -36.66 -1.31 -24.08
N GLN A 457 -37.34 -1.01 -22.98
CA GLN A 457 -36.99 0.11 -22.12
C GLN A 457 -35.59 -0.07 -21.50
N ILE A 458 -35.28 -1.24 -20.95
CA ILE A 458 -33.96 -1.56 -20.38
C ILE A 458 -32.86 -1.44 -21.45
N ILE A 459 -33.12 -1.87 -22.68
CA ILE A 459 -32.18 -1.73 -23.80
C ILE A 459 -31.94 -0.25 -24.12
N ALA A 460 -33.00 0.56 -24.20
CA ALA A 460 -32.88 1.99 -24.44
C ALA A 460 -32.12 2.73 -23.33
N GLU A 461 -32.34 2.39 -22.06
CA GLU A 461 -31.59 2.93 -20.91
C GLU A 461 -30.11 2.51 -20.96
N LYS A 462 -29.82 1.26 -21.31
CA LYS A 462 -28.44 0.79 -21.51
C LYS A 462 -27.73 1.54 -22.62
N ASP A 463 -28.39 1.80 -23.75
CA ASP A 463 -27.81 2.55 -24.86
C ASP A 463 -27.50 3.99 -24.44
N GLN A 464 -28.37 4.64 -23.65
CA GLN A 464 -28.09 5.98 -23.09
C GLN A 464 -26.88 5.97 -22.14
N ILE A 465 -26.74 4.95 -21.29
CA ILE A 465 -25.58 4.79 -20.41
C ILE A 465 -24.30 4.59 -21.23
N ILE A 466 -24.34 3.75 -22.26
CA ILE A 466 -23.20 3.51 -23.17
C ILE A 466 -22.77 4.82 -23.85
N ASP A 467 -23.70 5.64 -24.33
CA ASP A 467 -23.37 6.91 -24.97
C ASP A 467 -22.82 7.95 -23.99
N SER A 468 -23.32 7.97 -22.74
CA SER A 468 -22.76 8.77 -21.66
C SER A 468 -21.30 8.36 -21.34
N LEU A 469 -21.05 7.06 -21.20
CA LEU A 469 -19.70 6.52 -20.96
C LEU A 469 -18.75 6.82 -22.13
N LYS A 470 -19.18 6.66 -23.38
CA LYS A 470 -18.39 7.05 -24.55
C LYS A 470 -18.00 8.53 -24.53
N LYS A 471 -18.90 9.40 -24.07
CA LYS A 471 -18.62 10.84 -23.92
C LYS A 471 -17.59 11.10 -22.82
N GLN A 472 -17.68 10.40 -21.69
CA GLN A 472 -16.71 10.49 -20.60
C GLN A 472 -15.32 9.99 -21.03
N ILE A 473 -15.24 8.87 -21.77
CA ILE A 473 -14.00 8.34 -22.33
C ILE A 473 -13.35 9.38 -23.24
N LYS A 474 -14.09 9.96 -24.19
CA LYS A 474 -13.56 11.03 -25.06
C LYS A 474 -13.06 12.25 -24.27
N GLN A 475 -13.73 12.61 -23.18
CA GLN A 475 -13.30 13.71 -22.32
C GLN A 475 -12.02 13.35 -21.54
N ALA A 476 -11.90 12.12 -21.06
CA ALA A 476 -10.70 11.62 -20.39
C ALA A 476 -9.51 11.54 -21.36
N GLU A 477 -9.73 11.05 -22.59
CA GLU A 477 -8.72 11.04 -23.66
C GLU A 477 -8.24 12.46 -24.00
N ALA A 478 -9.15 13.43 -24.11
CA ALA A 478 -8.80 14.83 -24.34
C ALA A 478 -7.96 15.41 -23.19
N LYS A 479 -8.34 15.15 -21.93
CA LYS A 479 -7.55 15.58 -20.75
C LYS A 479 -6.18 14.91 -20.69
N SER A 480 -6.11 13.62 -21.01
CA SER A 480 -4.84 12.89 -21.07
C SER A 480 -3.93 13.45 -22.16
N ALA A 481 -4.47 13.82 -23.32
CA ALA A 481 -3.72 14.44 -24.41
C ALA A 481 -3.19 15.83 -24.00
N GLU A 482 -3.99 16.64 -23.30
CA GLU A 482 -3.58 17.93 -22.75
C GLU A 482 -2.47 17.79 -21.69
N LEU A 483 -2.58 16.79 -20.81
CA LEU A 483 -1.55 16.47 -19.82
C LEU A 483 -0.23 16.05 -20.49
N LEU A 484 -0.30 15.17 -21.50
CA LEU A 484 0.87 14.76 -22.30
C LEU A 484 1.51 15.95 -23.02
N GLN A 485 0.71 16.86 -23.56
CA GLN A 485 1.23 18.07 -24.19
C GLN A 485 1.88 19.01 -23.17
N THR A 486 1.34 19.10 -21.95
CA THR A 486 1.92 19.88 -20.85
C THR A 486 3.22 19.26 -20.35
N GLN A 487 3.27 17.93 -20.25
CA GLN A 487 4.47 17.19 -19.88
C GLN A 487 5.56 17.30 -20.96
N GLN A 488 5.20 17.25 -22.24
CA GLN A 488 6.12 17.53 -23.34
C GLN A 488 6.64 18.97 -23.33
N LYS A 489 5.79 19.96 -23.01
CA LYS A 489 6.24 21.36 -22.81
C LYS A 489 7.15 21.52 -21.59
N GLN A 490 6.93 20.75 -20.53
CA GLN A 490 7.82 20.72 -19.37
C GLN A 490 9.15 20.03 -19.69
N GLN A 491 9.15 18.98 -20.51
CA GLN A 491 10.36 18.35 -21.01
C GLN A 491 11.11 19.26 -22.00
N GLN A 492 10.42 20.06 -22.82
CA GLN A 492 11.02 21.08 -23.67
C GLN A 492 11.49 22.34 -22.92
N ASN A 493 11.15 22.49 -21.63
CA ASN A 493 11.78 23.48 -20.75
C ASN A 493 13.16 22.96 -20.28
N ASP A 494 14.00 22.60 -21.25
CA ASP A 494 15.39 22.10 -21.15
C ASP A 494 16.35 23.06 -20.42
N ALA A 495 15.87 24.16 -19.86
CA ALA A 495 16.64 25.07 -19.02
C ALA A 495 17.23 24.38 -17.77
N THR A 496 16.73 23.21 -17.37
CA THR A 496 17.34 22.39 -16.31
C THR A 496 18.38 21.40 -16.84
N SER A 497 18.20 20.85 -18.05
CA SER A 497 19.18 19.95 -18.68
C SER A 497 20.41 20.73 -19.15
N GLU A 498 20.21 21.88 -19.81
CA GLU A 498 21.30 22.80 -20.18
C GLU A 498 22.04 23.34 -18.95
N LYS A 499 21.34 23.55 -17.82
CA LYS A 499 21.97 23.92 -16.54
C LYS A 499 22.80 22.79 -15.95
N ILE A 500 22.34 21.54 -16.07
CA ILE A 500 23.11 20.39 -15.61
C ILE A 500 24.35 20.21 -16.49
N GLU A 501 24.21 20.29 -17.82
CA GLU A 501 25.36 20.20 -18.74
C GLU A 501 26.37 21.34 -18.51
N THR A 502 25.92 22.58 -18.33
CA THR A 502 26.82 23.70 -18.03
C THR A 502 27.49 23.60 -16.66
N LEU A 503 26.80 23.08 -15.64
CA LEU A 503 27.40 22.82 -14.33
C LEU A 503 28.42 21.68 -14.38
N THR A 504 28.16 20.63 -15.16
CA THR A 504 29.12 19.54 -15.39
C THR A 504 30.37 20.06 -16.10
N LEU A 505 30.21 20.88 -17.14
CA LEU A 505 31.33 21.49 -17.87
C LEU A 505 32.18 22.42 -16.97
N GLN A 506 31.54 23.17 -16.06
CA GLN A 506 32.24 24.01 -15.08
C GLN A 506 33.01 23.19 -14.04
N LEU A 507 32.47 22.04 -13.62
CA LEU A 507 33.17 21.11 -12.72
C LEU A 507 34.40 20.51 -13.39
N ASP A 508 34.27 20.06 -14.64
CA ASP A 508 35.39 19.49 -15.40
C ASP A 508 36.50 20.53 -15.64
N GLU A 509 36.15 21.78 -15.96
CA GLU A 509 37.13 22.87 -16.10
C GLU A 509 37.86 23.22 -14.80
N LEU A 510 37.15 23.21 -13.66
CA LEU A 510 37.76 23.44 -12.36
C LEU A 510 38.69 22.30 -11.96
N GLN A 511 38.26 21.06 -12.19
CA GLN A 511 39.08 19.88 -11.91
C GLN A 511 40.36 19.89 -12.74
N ALA A 512 40.28 20.18 -14.05
CA ALA A 512 41.45 20.30 -14.92
C ALA A 512 42.42 21.40 -14.44
N LYS A 513 41.92 22.54 -13.95
CA LYS A 513 42.78 23.61 -13.39
C LYS A 513 43.53 23.14 -12.15
N TYR A 514 42.85 22.49 -11.20
CA TYR A 514 43.52 21.98 -10.00
C TYR A 514 44.53 20.89 -10.31
N ASP A 515 44.24 19.99 -11.25
CA ASP A 515 45.18 18.96 -11.68
C ASP A 515 46.44 19.57 -12.31
N THR A 516 46.31 20.60 -13.15
CA THR A 516 47.48 21.31 -13.71
C THR A 516 48.32 22.01 -12.63
N GLU A 517 47.69 22.60 -11.62
CA GLU A 517 48.39 23.27 -10.52
C GLU A 517 49.15 22.27 -9.64
N ILE A 518 48.56 21.09 -9.39
CA ILE A 518 49.20 19.98 -8.68
C ILE A 518 50.42 19.49 -9.48
N GLU A 519 50.25 19.25 -10.80
CA GLU A 519 51.35 18.81 -11.65
C GLU A 519 52.53 19.79 -11.67
N ASP A 520 52.26 21.10 -11.72
CA ASP A 520 53.31 22.11 -11.74
C ASP A 520 54.04 22.23 -10.39
N LYS A 521 53.31 22.08 -9.28
CA LYS A 521 53.90 21.99 -7.93
C LYS A 521 54.78 20.74 -7.80
N ASP A 522 54.33 19.59 -8.32
CA ASP A 522 55.10 18.34 -8.33
C ASP A 522 56.36 18.44 -9.21
N LYS A 523 56.29 19.08 -10.38
CA LYS A 523 57.47 19.36 -11.21
C LYS A 523 58.49 20.21 -10.46
N LYS A 524 58.03 21.22 -9.71
CA LYS A 524 58.91 22.10 -8.91
C LYS A 524 59.55 21.35 -7.74
N ILE A 525 58.81 20.45 -7.08
CA ILE A 525 59.36 19.56 -6.05
C ILE A 525 60.46 18.67 -6.65
N LYS A 526 60.19 18.01 -7.79
CA LYS A 526 61.18 17.16 -8.48
C LYS A 526 62.43 17.93 -8.91
N GLN A 527 62.29 19.17 -9.40
CA GLN A 527 63.44 20.02 -9.74
C GLN A 527 64.30 20.34 -8.51
N LEU A 528 63.68 20.63 -7.37
CA LEU A 528 64.41 20.90 -6.11
C LEU A 528 65.07 19.64 -5.54
N GLU A 529 64.42 18.48 -5.66
CA GLU A 529 65.00 17.18 -5.29
C GLU A 529 66.21 16.84 -6.17
N LEU A 530 66.13 17.08 -7.48
CA LEU A 530 67.25 16.89 -8.42
C LEU A 530 68.44 17.82 -8.11
N LEU A 531 68.19 19.09 -7.78
CA LEU A 531 69.23 20.03 -7.36
C LEU A 531 69.90 19.60 -6.05
N LEU A 532 69.12 19.05 -5.10
CA LEU A 532 69.66 18.48 -3.86
C LEU A 532 70.54 17.27 -4.15
N GLU A 533 70.14 16.42 -5.08
CA GLU A 533 70.89 15.24 -5.48
C GLU A 533 72.22 15.63 -6.16
N GLN A 534 72.19 16.61 -7.07
CA GLN A 534 73.39 17.17 -7.71
C GLN A 534 74.37 17.79 -6.70
N LEU A 535 73.85 18.57 -5.73
CA LEU A 535 74.68 19.14 -4.65
C LEU A 535 75.24 18.08 -3.69
N SER A 536 74.62 16.89 -3.64
CA SER A 536 75.11 15.77 -2.82
C SER A 536 76.11 14.89 -3.56
N SER A 537 76.03 14.79 -4.89
CA SER A 537 76.99 14.02 -5.71
C SER A 537 78.36 14.69 -5.84
N ASP A 538 78.44 16.02 -5.70
CA ASP A 538 79.72 16.76 -5.75
C ASP A 538 80.60 16.58 -4.48
N LYS A 539 80.13 15.82 -3.47
CA LYS A 539 80.86 15.57 -2.21
C LYS A 539 81.77 14.34 -2.21
N ASN A 540 81.92 13.63 -3.32
CA ASN A 540 82.67 12.37 -3.38
C ASN A 540 84.19 12.51 -3.56
N ASN A 541 84.85 13.52 -2.99
CA ASN A 541 86.31 13.51 -2.82
C ASN A 541 86.77 14.53 -1.76
N THR A 542 86.55 14.24 -0.47
CA THR A 542 87.51 14.51 0.62
C THR A 542 86.93 14.11 1.97
N THR A 543 87.63 13.20 2.65
CA THR A 543 87.37 12.74 4.01
C THR A 543 87.73 13.82 5.03
N SER A 544 86.75 14.63 5.46
CA SER A 544 86.74 15.24 6.80
C SER A 544 85.32 15.71 7.17
N ALA A 545 85.08 15.83 8.47
CA ALA A 545 83.78 15.91 9.16
C ALA A 545 82.69 16.80 8.51
N PRO A 546 81.40 16.44 8.68
CA PRO A 546 80.29 17.08 7.98
C PRO A 546 79.98 18.44 8.61
N VAL A 547 80.59 19.50 8.10
CA VAL A 547 80.04 20.85 8.24
C VAL A 547 78.80 20.91 7.35
N SER A 548 77.62 21.04 7.96
CA SER A 548 76.36 21.16 7.24
C SER A 548 76.39 22.40 6.34
N CYS A 549 76.36 22.19 5.01
CA CYS A 549 76.27 23.28 4.07
C CYS A 549 74.96 24.06 4.33
N PRO A 550 75.03 25.36 4.66
CA PRO A 550 73.84 26.17 4.97
C PRO A 550 72.86 26.25 3.80
N GLU A 551 73.36 26.15 2.56
CA GLU A 551 72.55 26.09 1.34
C GLU A 551 71.65 24.85 1.29
N CYS A 552 72.18 23.68 1.64
CA CYS A 552 71.42 22.43 1.66
C CYS A 552 70.39 22.41 2.78
N ALA A 553 70.69 23.02 3.93
CA ALA A 553 69.72 23.20 5.01
C ALA A 553 68.58 24.14 4.56
N ARG A 554 68.90 25.23 3.85
CA ARG A 554 67.93 26.17 3.31
C ARG A 554 67.04 25.55 2.22
N LEU A 555 67.60 24.72 1.33
CA LEU A 555 66.84 23.98 0.33
C LEU A 555 65.92 22.92 0.96
N ARG A 556 66.40 22.18 1.97
CA ARG A 556 65.56 21.25 2.74
C ARG A 556 64.43 21.97 3.46
N GLN A 557 64.73 23.13 4.07
CA GLN A 557 63.72 23.99 4.69
C GLN A 557 62.70 24.47 3.65
N GLN A 558 63.13 24.94 2.47
CA GLN A 558 62.22 25.37 1.40
C GLN A 558 61.34 24.23 0.86
N ILE A 559 61.88 23.01 0.71
CA ILE A 559 61.09 21.83 0.33
C ILE A 559 60.09 21.50 1.45
N GLN A 560 60.50 21.58 2.71
CA GLN A 560 59.63 21.32 3.84
C GLN A 560 58.56 22.40 4.00
N ASP A 561 58.88 23.67 3.74
CA ASP A 561 57.95 24.80 3.75
C ASP A 561 56.99 24.73 2.56
N LEU A 562 57.43 24.28 1.38
CA LEU A 562 56.56 24.03 0.23
C LEU A 562 55.63 22.82 0.45
N LYS A 563 56.14 21.72 1.04
CA LYS A 563 55.31 20.57 1.44
C LYS A 563 54.31 20.96 2.53
N SER A 564 54.74 21.73 3.54
CA SER A 564 53.87 22.25 4.59
C SER A 564 52.88 23.27 4.05
N SER A 565 53.26 24.09 3.08
CA SER A 565 52.37 25.02 2.37
C SER A 565 51.34 24.26 1.56
N MET A 566 51.70 23.19 0.83
CA MET A 566 50.71 22.32 0.17
C MET A 566 49.74 21.66 1.16
N GLN A 567 50.23 21.28 2.35
CA GLN A 567 49.42 20.57 3.35
C GLN A 567 48.56 21.52 4.23
N ASN A 568 48.97 22.79 4.35
CA ASN A 568 48.31 23.83 5.15
C ASN A 568 47.59 24.90 4.32
N SER A 569 47.80 24.97 2.99
CA SER A 569 47.11 25.91 2.09
C SER A 569 45.65 25.56 1.86
N LEU A 570 45.27 24.30 2.09
CA LEU A 570 43.86 23.95 2.27
C LEU A 570 43.41 24.53 3.61
N SER A 571 42.84 25.73 3.54
CA SER A 571 42.20 26.36 4.69
C SER A 571 41.19 25.37 5.27
N GLU A 572 40.95 25.44 6.58
CA GLU A 572 39.95 24.59 7.23
C GLU A 572 38.57 24.71 6.54
N GLN A 573 38.32 25.88 5.95
CA GLN A 573 37.16 26.15 5.10
C GLN A 573 37.18 25.34 3.79
N GLU A 574 38.28 25.27 3.06
CA GLU A 574 38.39 24.47 1.83
C GLU A 574 38.33 22.96 2.10
N LYS A 575 38.84 22.49 3.26
CA LYS A 575 38.68 21.10 3.69
C LYS A 575 37.22 20.76 3.97
N ASN A 576 36.49 21.67 4.62
CA ASN A 576 35.05 21.53 4.85
C ASN A 576 34.25 21.61 3.54
N GLU A 577 34.63 22.49 2.62
CA GLU A 577 34.01 22.58 1.29
C GLU A 577 34.27 21.30 0.47
N LEU A 578 35.50 20.78 0.46
CA LEU A 578 35.85 19.51 -0.18
C LEU A 578 35.07 18.33 0.43
N GLN A 579 34.91 18.31 1.75
CA GLN A 579 34.11 17.29 2.43
C GLN A 579 32.61 17.42 2.05
N SER A 580 32.09 18.64 1.95
CA SER A 580 30.72 18.89 1.50
C SER A 580 30.50 18.48 0.04
N LEU A 581 31.47 18.74 -0.84
CA LEU A 581 31.45 18.35 -2.24
C LEU A 581 31.54 16.83 -2.40
N ARG A 582 32.34 16.15 -1.58
CA ARG A 582 32.38 14.67 -1.55
C ARG A 582 31.05 14.07 -1.11
N LEU A 583 30.43 14.60 -0.06
CA LEU A 583 29.10 14.14 0.38
C LEU A 583 28.04 14.39 -0.71
N ARG A 584 28.08 15.55 -1.37
CA ARG A 584 27.19 15.87 -2.48
C ARG A 584 27.42 14.95 -3.69
N SER A 585 28.66 14.63 -4.02
CA SER A 585 29.00 13.67 -5.08
C SER A 585 28.46 12.28 -4.77
N GLN A 586 28.61 11.80 -3.53
CA GLN A 586 28.04 10.52 -3.09
C GLN A 586 26.51 10.50 -3.17
N GLN A 587 25.85 11.61 -2.82
CA GLN A 587 24.40 11.73 -2.97
C GLN A 587 23.98 11.70 -4.45
N LEU A 588 24.71 12.38 -5.33
CA LEU A 588 24.43 12.36 -6.77
C LEU A 588 24.67 10.97 -7.37
N GLU A 589 25.73 10.26 -6.98
CA GLU A 589 25.98 8.88 -7.41
C GLU A 589 24.86 7.92 -6.97
N LEU A 590 24.33 8.08 -5.75
CA LEU A 590 23.18 7.31 -5.27
C LEU A 590 21.92 7.60 -6.10
N ILE A 591 21.66 8.87 -6.43
CA ILE A 591 20.53 9.25 -7.27
C ILE A 591 20.69 8.66 -8.68
N ILE A 592 21.88 8.76 -9.29
CA ILE A 592 22.17 8.19 -10.60
C ILE A 592 21.95 6.67 -10.61
N ARG A 593 22.50 5.93 -9.63
CA ARG A 593 22.28 4.49 -9.51
C ARG A 593 20.79 4.13 -9.37
N SER A 594 20.07 4.85 -8.52
CA SER A 594 18.63 4.62 -8.34
C SER A 594 17.83 4.89 -9.63
N SER A 595 18.26 5.89 -10.43
CA SER A 595 17.67 6.20 -11.73
C SER A 595 18.00 5.12 -12.77
N GLU A 596 19.23 4.59 -12.77
CA GLU A 596 19.64 3.49 -13.66
C GLU A 596 18.90 2.19 -13.35
N GLU A 597 18.73 1.85 -12.07
CA GLU A 597 17.92 0.72 -11.62
C GLU A 597 16.46 0.88 -12.07
N SER A 598 15.87 2.07 -11.89
CA SER A 598 14.51 2.36 -12.37
C SER A 598 14.37 2.26 -13.89
N MET A 599 15.39 2.68 -14.66
CA MET A 599 15.39 2.50 -16.12
C MET A 599 15.51 1.02 -16.51
N HIS A 600 16.29 0.23 -15.78
CA HIS A 600 16.42 -1.21 -16.01
C HIS A 600 15.11 -1.96 -15.75
N ASP A 601 14.43 -1.64 -14.64
CA ASP A 601 13.11 -2.19 -14.30
C ASP A 601 12.06 -1.82 -15.36
N ASN A 602 12.08 -0.57 -15.85
CA ASN A 602 11.21 -0.14 -16.94
C ASN A 602 11.52 -0.87 -18.26
N ALA A 603 12.79 -1.16 -18.55
CA ALA A 603 13.17 -1.92 -19.75
C ALA A 603 12.69 -3.38 -19.67
N THR A 604 12.80 -4.01 -18.50
CA THR A 604 12.28 -5.37 -18.27
C THR A 604 10.77 -5.41 -18.38
N LEU A 605 10.05 -4.45 -17.78
CA LEU A 605 8.59 -4.35 -17.89
C LEU A 605 8.13 -4.16 -19.35
N ASN A 606 8.82 -3.32 -20.12
CA ASN A 606 8.53 -3.13 -21.55
C ASN A 606 8.75 -4.42 -22.35
N GLN A 607 9.79 -5.20 -22.03
CA GLN A 607 10.04 -6.49 -22.66
C GLN A 607 8.95 -7.52 -22.33
N GLU A 608 8.49 -7.57 -21.08
CA GLU A 608 7.36 -8.41 -20.67
C GLU A 608 6.07 -8.01 -21.38
N LEU A 609 5.82 -6.70 -21.54
CA LEU A 609 4.67 -6.17 -22.26
C LEU A 609 4.72 -6.53 -23.76
N LEU A 610 5.89 -6.50 -24.40
CA LEU A 610 6.07 -6.98 -25.77
C LEU A 610 5.81 -8.48 -25.89
N ASN A 611 6.29 -9.27 -24.93
CA ASN A 611 6.03 -10.72 -24.89
C ASN A 611 4.55 -11.04 -24.68
N ALA A 612 3.86 -10.28 -23.83
CA ALA A 612 2.42 -10.42 -23.61
C ALA A 612 1.62 -10.06 -24.89
N LYS A 613 1.98 -8.97 -25.58
CA LYS A 613 1.39 -8.60 -26.87
C LYS A 613 1.56 -9.70 -27.92
N ALA A 614 2.77 -10.29 -28.04
CA ALA A 614 3.02 -11.39 -28.96
C ALA A 614 2.15 -12.63 -28.64
N LYS A 615 1.95 -12.96 -27.37
CA LYS A 615 1.05 -14.05 -26.95
C LYS A 615 -0.41 -13.76 -27.29
N ILE A 616 -0.87 -12.52 -27.11
CA ILE A 616 -2.24 -12.11 -27.48
C ILE A 616 -2.45 -12.30 -28.98
N THR A 617 -1.52 -11.83 -29.82
CA THR A 617 -1.61 -12.00 -31.28
C THR A 617 -1.64 -13.47 -31.71
N GLN A 618 -0.89 -14.36 -31.03
CA GLN A 618 -0.95 -15.81 -31.28
C GLN A 618 -2.33 -16.40 -30.91
N MET A 619 -2.93 -15.94 -29.81
CA MET A 619 -4.26 -16.39 -29.39
C MET A 619 -5.35 -15.90 -30.35
N GLU A 620 -5.24 -14.67 -30.86
CA GLU A 620 -6.13 -14.12 -31.88
C GLU A 620 -6.06 -14.92 -33.18
N GLN A 621 -4.86 -15.34 -33.63
CA GLN A 621 -4.71 -16.20 -34.80
C GLN A 621 -5.39 -17.56 -34.61
N LYS A 622 -5.21 -18.22 -33.45
CA LYS A 622 -5.88 -19.49 -33.14
C LYS A 622 -7.40 -19.35 -33.09
N TYR A 623 -7.90 -18.23 -32.57
CA TYR A 623 -9.33 -17.95 -32.55
C TYR A 623 -9.90 -17.81 -33.98
N GLU A 624 -9.18 -17.13 -34.87
CA GLU A 624 -9.59 -17.00 -36.27
C GLU A 624 -9.55 -18.35 -37.02
N GLU A 625 -8.56 -19.21 -36.75
CA GLU A 625 -8.51 -20.59 -37.27
C GLU A 625 -9.72 -21.42 -36.83
N LEU A 626 -10.07 -21.36 -35.54
CA LEU A 626 -11.25 -22.06 -34.99
C LEU A 626 -12.55 -21.55 -35.63
N LYS A 627 -12.64 -20.24 -35.86
CA LYS A 627 -13.80 -19.63 -36.52
C LYS A 627 -13.95 -20.09 -37.97
N GLN A 628 -12.85 -20.19 -38.72
CA GLN A 628 -12.87 -20.75 -40.08
C GLN A 628 -13.27 -22.22 -40.10
N LEU A 629 -12.83 -23.01 -39.10
CA LEU A 629 -13.21 -24.42 -38.97
C LEU A 629 -14.72 -24.56 -38.69
N ALA A 630 -15.28 -23.71 -37.82
CA ALA A 630 -16.72 -23.71 -37.53
C ALA A 630 -17.57 -23.41 -38.79
N VAL A 631 -17.12 -22.48 -39.64
CA VAL A 631 -17.81 -22.18 -40.92
C VAL A 631 -17.78 -23.38 -41.86
N LYS A 632 -16.65 -24.08 -41.99
CA LYS A 632 -16.55 -25.29 -42.82
C LYS A 632 -17.49 -26.42 -42.34
N LEU A 633 -17.53 -26.66 -41.04
CA LEU A 633 -18.46 -27.66 -40.46
C LEU A 633 -19.92 -27.28 -40.71
N GLN A 634 -20.26 -25.99 -40.68
CA GLN A 634 -21.60 -25.51 -41.01
C GLN A 634 -21.96 -25.74 -42.48
N GLU A 635 -21.01 -25.55 -43.41
CA GLU A 635 -21.19 -25.84 -44.84
C GLU A 635 -21.38 -27.34 -45.11
N GLU A 636 -20.58 -28.20 -44.48
CA GLU A 636 -20.71 -29.66 -44.57
C GLU A 636 -22.08 -30.14 -44.05
N LEU A 637 -22.56 -29.57 -42.94
CA LEU A 637 -23.87 -29.87 -42.38
C LEU A 637 -25.02 -29.46 -43.32
N ASN A 638 -24.89 -28.32 -44.00
CA ASN A 638 -25.89 -27.90 -44.98
C ASN A 638 -25.90 -28.79 -46.22
N LYS A 639 -24.73 -29.20 -46.71
CA LYS A 639 -24.62 -30.12 -47.85
C LYS A 639 -25.25 -31.49 -47.54
N ALA A 640 -25.00 -32.03 -46.35
CA ALA A 640 -25.62 -33.29 -45.92
C ALA A 640 -27.15 -33.21 -45.85
N LYS A 641 -27.72 -32.03 -45.55
CA LYS A 641 -29.18 -31.81 -45.60
C LYS A 641 -29.71 -31.82 -47.03
N GLU A 642 -29.01 -31.19 -47.97
CA GLU A 642 -29.39 -31.19 -49.39
C GLU A 642 -29.39 -32.60 -49.99
N ASP A 643 -28.36 -33.41 -49.68
CA ASP A 643 -28.27 -34.82 -50.12
C ASP A 643 -29.44 -35.68 -49.59
N LEU A 644 -29.90 -35.40 -48.36
CA LEU A 644 -31.05 -36.07 -47.75
C LEU A 644 -32.36 -35.73 -48.48
N GLU A 645 -32.57 -34.46 -48.79
CA GLU A 645 -33.76 -34.01 -49.52
C GLU A 645 -33.82 -34.57 -50.95
N GLU A 646 -32.67 -34.77 -51.61
CA GLU A 646 -32.60 -35.36 -52.94
C GLU A 646 -32.95 -36.86 -52.91
N SER A 647 -32.47 -37.59 -51.89
CA SER A 647 -32.83 -39.00 -51.64
C SER A 647 -34.34 -39.18 -51.42
N GLU A 648 -34.96 -38.27 -50.65
CA GLU A 648 -36.39 -38.32 -50.34
C GLU A 648 -37.26 -38.10 -51.60
N LYS A 649 -36.79 -37.29 -52.56
CA LYS A 649 -37.49 -37.07 -53.84
C LYS A 649 -37.49 -38.30 -54.74
N ILE A 650 -36.40 -39.06 -54.78
CA ILE A 650 -36.26 -40.26 -55.63
C ILE A 650 -37.18 -41.39 -55.14
N SER A 651 -37.40 -41.50 -53.83
CA SER A 651 -38.25 -42.51 -53.20
C SER A 651 -39.73 -42.47 -53.62
N ASN A 652 -40.23 -41.41 -54.26
CA ASN A 652 -41.66 -41.20 -54.48
C ASN A 652 -42.25 -41.85 -55.77
N THR A 653 -41.47 -42.53 -56.61
CA THR A 653 -41.88 -42.85 -58.01
C THR A 653 -42.30 -44.29 -58.35
N VAL A 654 -42.22 -45.32 -57.48
CA VAL A 654 -42.49 -46.72 -57.92
C VAL A 654 -43.55 -47.46 -57.07
N PRO A 655 -44.63 -48.05 -57.65
CA PRO A 655 -45.83 -48.48 -56.90
C PRO A 655 -45.77 -49.83 -56.19
N ASP A 656 -45.10 -50.85 -56.72
CA ASP A 656 -45.07 -52.22 -56.11
C ASP A 656 -43.95 -52.38 -55.08
N LEU A 657 -42.99 -51.48 -55.19
CA LEU A 657 -42.06 -51.11 -54.16
C LEU A 657 -42.74 -50.28 -53.04
N ARG A 658 -43.97 -49.77 -53.18
CA ARG A 658 -44.60 -48.92 -52.13
C ARG A 658 -44.93 -49.65 -50.85
N GLN A 659 -45.21 -50.95 -50.89
CA GLN A 659 -45.54 -51.65 -49.65
C GLN A 659 -44.27 -52.00 -48.87
N LYS A 660 -43.24 -52.51 -49.54
CA LYS A 660 -41.90 -52.69 -48.96
C LYS A 660 -41.27 -51.36 -48.58
N PHE A 661 -41.37 -50.33 -49.42
CA PHE A 661 -40.96 -48.98 -49.09
C PHE A 661 -41.87 -48.32 -48.07
N ARG A 662 -43.14 -48.70 -47.88
CA ARG A 662 -43.93 -48.19 -46.74
C ARG A 662 -43.36 -48.73 -45.45
N THR A 663 -43.08 -50.02 -45.39
CA THR A 663 -42.51 -50.62 -44.18
C THR A 663 -41.09 -50.13 -43.94
N ILE A 664 -40.27 -49.99 -45.00
CA ILE A 664 -38.93 -49.41 -44.92
C ILE A 664 -39.00 -47.91 -44.63
N LEU A 665 -39.96 -47.15 -45.17
CA LEU A 665 -40.16 -45.72 -44.88
C LEU A 665 -40.70 -45.51 -43.48
N GLU A 666 -41.60 -46.35 -42.97
CA GLU A 666 -42.02 -46.26 -41.57
C GLU A 666 -40.86 -46.59 -40.64
N ARG A 667 -40.08 -47.63 -40.95
CA ARG A 667 -38.86 -47.93 -40.21
C ARG A 667 -37.85 -46.79 -40.28
N MET A 668 -37.57 -46.26 -41.47
CA MET A 668 -36.67 -45.12 -41.67
C MET A 668 -37.23 -43.85 -41.03
N LYS A 669 -38.55 -43.66 -40.96
CA LYS A 669 -39.18 -42.53 -40.26
C LYS A 669 -39.02 -42.66 -38.75
N VAL A 670 -39.20 -43.86 -38.19
CA VAL A 670 -38.97 -44.11 -36.76
C VAL A 670 -37.48 -43.93 -36.44
N GLU A 671 -36.59 -44.49 -37.25
CA GLU A 671 -35.14 -44.30 -37.12
C GLU A 671 -34.75 -42.82 -37.29
N HIS A 672 -35.35 -42.10 -38.25
CA HIS A 672 -35.15 -40.66 -38.42
C HIS A 672 -35.70 -39.84 -37.25
N PHE A 673 -36.87 -40.19 -36.70
CA PHE A 673 -37.39 -39.53 -35.50
C PHE A 673 -36.46 -39.76 -34.30
N ALA A 674 -35.97 -40.99 -34.12
CA ALA A 674 -35.00 -41.31 -33.08
C ALA A 674 -33.68 -40.54 -33.25
N THR A 675 -33.14 -40.45 -34.49
CA THR A 675 -31.92 -39.68 -34.73
C THR A 675 -32.13 -38.17 -34.60
N VAL A 676 -33.30 -37.63 -34.98
CA VAL A 676 -33.67 -36.22 -34.76
C VAL A 676 -33.82 -35.93 -33.27
N GLU A 677 -34.43 -36.83 -32.51
CA GLU A 677 -34.57 -36.69 -31.06
C GLU A 677 -33.20 -36.77 -30.37
N GLU A 678 -32.32 -37.70 -30.78
CA GLU A 678 -30.94 -37.76 -30.31
C GLU A 678 -30.15 -36.49 -30.70
N LEU A 679 -30.34 -35.98 -31.92
CA LEU A 679 -29.75 -34.71 -32.36
C LEU A 679 -30.25 -33.53 -31.52
N ASN A 680 -31.55 -33.46 -31.22
CA ASN A 680 -32.11 -32.42 -30.36
C ASN A 680 -31.56 -32.52 -28.94
N GLN A 681 -31.44 -33.72 -28.37
CA GLN A 681 -30.80 -33.92 -27.06
C GLN A 681 -29.33 -33.50 -27.08
N LYS A 682 -28.57 -33.86 -28.12
CA LYS A 682 -27.18 -33.40 -28.31
C LYS A 682 -27.08 -31.88 -28.50
N ASN A 683 -28.06 -31.26 -29.16
CA ASN A 683 -28.07 -29.82 -29.37
C ASN A 683 -28.36 -29.09 -28.04
N ILE A 684 -29.28 -29.62 -27.22
CA ILE A 684 -29.54 -29.12 -25.86
C ILE A 684 -28.29 -29.24 -24.98
N THR A 685 -27.58 -30.37 -25.03
CA THR A 685 -26.33 -30.53 -24.26
C THR A 685 -25.22 -29.63 -24.76
N LEU A 686 -25.06 -29.47 -26.08
CA LEU A 686 -24.12 -28.50 -26.67
C LEU A 686 -24.44 -27.07 -26.26
N GLN A 687 -25.71 -26.69 -26.23
CA GLN A 687 -26.14 -25.36 -25.80
C GLN A 687 -25.84 -25.16 -24.30
N SER A 688 -26.14 -26.15 -23.45
CA SER A 688 -25.76 -26.12 -22.03
C SER A 688 -24.24 -26.01 -21.81
N LEU A 689 -23.44 -26.71 -22.62
CA LEU A 689 -21.98 -26.61 -22.56
C LEU A 689 -21.47 -25.24 -23.05
N SER A 690 -22.11 -24.67 -24.07
CA SER A 690 -21.81 -23.32 -24.58
C SER A 690 -22.10 -22.26 -23.53
N ASP A 691 -23.24 -22.35 -22.83
CA ASP A 691 -23.60 -21.45 -21.74
C ASP A 691 -22.61 -21.54 -20.57
N LYS A 692 -22.21 -22.76 -20.19
CA LYS A 692 -21.17 -22.98 -19.16
C LYS A 692 -19.81 -22.43 -19.57
N LEU A 693 -19.44 -22.53 -20.85
CA LEU A 693 -18.20 -21.95 -21.36
C LEU A 693 -18.24 -20.42 -21.31
N LEU A 694 -19.37 -19.80 -21.70
CA LEU A 694 -19.57 -18.36 -21.60
C LEU A 694 -19.53 -17.87 -20.14
N GLU A 695 -20.15 -18.62 -19.22
CA GLU A 695 -20.08 -18.34 -17.79
C GLU A 695 -18.65 -18.42 -17.26
N SER A 696 -17.90 -19.47 -17.62
CA SER A 696 -16.48 -19.62 -17.26
C SER A 696 -15.61 -18.49 -17.83
N GLN A 697 -15.85 -18.05 -19.06
CA GLN A 697 -15.16 -16.91 -19.66
C GLN A 697 -15.50 -15.59 -18.95
N LYS A 698 -16.76 -15.40 -18.56
CA LYS A 698 -17.17 -14.24 -17.77
C LYS A 698 -16.46 -14.22 -16.42
N LEU A 699 -16.47 -15.34 -15.70
CA LEU A 699 -15.77 -15.50 -14.42
C LEU A 699 -14.27 -15.23 -14.54
N THR A 700 -13.64 -15.64 -15.64
CA THR A 700 -12.23 -15.34 -15.91
C THR A 700 -11.97 -13.85 -16.13
N ARG A 701 -12.88 -13.13 -16.81
CA ARG A 701 -12.79 -11.67 -16.97
C ARG A 701 -12.98 -10.96 -15.63
N ASP A 702 -13.97 -11.37 -14.85
CA ASP A 702 -14.24 -10.80 -13.52
C ASP A 702 -13.01 -10.98 -12.60
N PHE A 703 -12.37 -12.16 -12.61
CA PHE A 703 -11.12 -12.39 -11.88
C PHE A 703 -9.94 -11.54 -12.39
N GLN A 704 -9.84 -11.30 -13.71
CA GLN A 704 -8.80 -10.44 -14.28
C GLN A 704 -9.00 -8.98 -13.87
N GLU A 705 -10.24 -8.49 -13.88
CA GLU A 705 -10.60 -7.13 -13.41
C GLU A 705 -10.32 -6.97 -11.92
N GLU A 706 -10.64 -7.99 -11.10
CA GLU A 706 -10.35 -7.97 -9.66
C GLU A 706 -8.84 -7.99 -9.38
N LEU A 707 -8.06 -8.80 -10.12
CA LEU A 707 -6.60 -8.76 -10.04
C LEU A 707 -6.01 -7.42 -10.48
N GLN A 708 -6.57 -6.79 -11.52
CA GLN A 708 -6.16 -5.46 -11.95
C GLN A 708 -6.45 -4.42 -10.87
N LYS A 709 -7.64 -4.46 -10.27
CA LYS A 709 -8.02 -3.58 -9.17
C LYS A 709 -7.11 -3.76 -7.95
N CYS A 710 -6.76 -5.00 -7.59
CA CYS A 710 -5.79 -5.29 -6.54
C CYS A 710 -4.40 -4.73 -6.86
N ARG A 711 -3.94 -4.80 -8.12
CA ARG A 711 -2.67 -4.20 -8.56
C ARG A 711 -2.69 -2.68 -8.48
N GLU A 712 -3.77 -2.04 -8.90
CA GLU A 712 -3.95 -0.59 -8.80
C GLU A 712 -3.97 -0.14 -7.32
N GLN A 713 -4.67 -0.87 -6.45
CA GLN A 713 -4.65 -0.61 -5.01
C GLN A 713 -3.25 -0.77 -4.40
N ALA A 714 -2.51 -1.81 -4.80
CA ALA A 714 -1.13 -2.02 -4.34
C ALA A 714 -0.18 -0.90 -4.83
N ASN A 715 -0.35 -0.42 -6.06
CA ASN A 715 0.41 0.71 -6.60
C ASN A 715 0.07 2.02 -5.88
N ASN A 716 -1.22 2.31 -5.66
CA ASN A 716 -1.66 3.47 -4.89
C ASN A 716 -1.09 3.46 -3.47
N ALA A 717 -1.08 2.29 -2.81
CA ALA A 717 -0.46 2.15 -1.49
C ALA A 717 1.06 2.40 -1.50
N ARG A 718 1.77 1.98 -2.56
CA ARG A 718 3.20 2.28 -2.75
C ARG A 718 3.44 3.78 -2.95
N GLU A 719 2.65 4.43 -3.81
CA GLU A 719 2.74 5.88 -4.04
C GLU A 719 2.45 6.68 -2.77
N GLU A 720 1.43 6.28 -2.01
CA GLU A 720 1.08 6.90 -0.73
C GLU A 720 2.21 6.72 0.30
N THR A 721 2.84 5.54 0.35
CA THR A 721 4.01 5.28 1.20
C THR A 721 5.21 6.16 0.81
N LEU A 722 5.47 6.33 -0.50
CA LEU A 722 6.53 7.22 -1.00
C LEU A 722 6.25 8.69 -0.64
N LEU A 723 4.99 9.13 -0.77
CA LEU A 723 4.57 10.46 -0.38
C LEU A 723 4.76 10.70 1.13
N HIS A 724 4.43 9.71 1.97
CA HIS A 724 4.66 9.78 3.41
C HIS A 724 6.14 9.83 3.77
N ARG A 725 6.97 9.02 3.09
CA ARG A 725 8.42 9.05 3.26
C ARG A 725 8.99 10.43 2.90
N SER A 726 8.60 10.98 1.75
CA SER A 726 9.03 12.32 1.31
C SER A 726 8.62 13.42 2.31
N LYS A 727 7.37 13.38 2.83
CA LYS A 727 6.93 14.32 3.88
C LYS A 727 7.69 14.15 5.20
N SER A 728 8.01 12.92 5.59
CA SER A 728 8.82 12.65 6.78
C SER A 728 10.24 13.21 6.63
N GLU A 729 10.86 13.01 5.47
CA GLU A 729 12.17 13.57 5.13
C GLU A 729 12.14 15.11 5.15
N GLU A 730 11.07 15.74 4.63
CA GLU A 730 10.88 17.20 4.70
C GLU A 730 10.74 17.71 6.15
N VAL A 731 9.95 17.02 6.98
CA VAL A 731 9.82 17.36 8.42
C VAL A 731 11.14 17.20 9.15
N GLN A 732 11.90 16.13 8.89
CA GLN A 732 13.23 15.93 9.46
C GLN A 732 14.21 17.03 9.00
N ARG A 733 14.17 17.44 7.73
CA ARG A 733 14.97 18.55 7.22
C ARG A 733 14.63 19.86 7.93
N LEU A 734 13.35 20.20 8.06
CA LEU A 734 12.90 21.40 8.76
C LEU A 734 13.27 21.36 10.25
N ALA A 735 13.23 20.20 10.89
CA ALA A 735 13.67 20.03 12.28
C ALA A 735 15.18 20.24 12.41
N ALA A 736 15.98 19.66 11.50
CA ALA A 736 17.43 19.87 11.45
C ALA A 736 17.78 21.35 11.22
N ASP A 737 17.11 22.03 10.28
CA ASP A 737 17.30 23.46 10.03
C ASP A 737 16.99 24.31 11.27
N LYS A 738 15.91 23.98 12.00
CA LYS A 738 15.57 24.64 13.27
C LYS A 738 16.62 24.41 14.35
N ILE A 739 17.16 23.19 14.47
CA ILE A 739 18.24 22.88 15.43
C ILE A 739 19.51 23.68 15.09
N VAL A 740 19.90 23.73 13.81
CA VAL A 740 21.07 24.51 13.36
C VAL A 740 20.88 26.00 13.63
N ASN A 741 19.68 26.54 13.38
CA ASN A 741 19.38 27.95 13.67
C ASN A 741 19.39 28.25 15.17
N ALA A 742 18.79 27.38 15.99
CA ALA A 742 18.84 27.52 17.45
C ALA A 742 20.28 27.44 17.99
N GLN A 743 21.12 26.57 17.44
CA GLN A 743 22.55 26.52 17.77
C GLN A 743 23.29 27.81 17.38
N LYS A 744 22.99 28.39 16.21
CA LYS A 744 23.57 29.68 15.78
C LYS A 744 23.17 30.80 16.74
N GLU A 745 21.90 30.88 17.13
CA GLU A 745 21.41 31.88 18.09
C GLU A 745 22.02 31.70 19.48
N MET A 746 22.12 30.45 19.96
CA MET A 746 22.76 30.13 21.23
C MET A 746 24.25 30.50 21.22
N ASN A 747 24.96 30.22 20.13
CA ASN A 747 26.36 30.61 19.97
C ASN A 747 26.54 32.13 19.88
N ALA A 748 25.63 32.83 19.20
CA ALA A 748 25.63 34.30 19.15
C ALA A 748 25.40 34.90 20.56
N ALA A 749 24.46 34.35 21.33
CA ALA A 749 24.20 34.74 22.71
C ALA A 749 25.41 34.44 23.62
N ALA A 750 26.02 33.26 23.49
CA ALA A 750 27.23 32.90 24.24
C ALA A 750 28.40 33.85 23.96
N ASN A 751 28.60 34.23 22.69
CA ASN A 751 29.61 35.21 22.29
C ASN A 751 29.32 36.60 22.86
N HIS A 752 28.05 37.03 22.85
CA HIS A 752 27.63 38.29 23.48
C HIS A 752 27.92 38.30 24.99
N TYR A 753 27.60 37.21 25.71
CA TYR A 753 27.92 37.11 27.13
C TYR A 753 29.43 37.06 27.39
N LYS A 754 30.20 36.38 26.54
CA LYS A 754 31.67 36.38 26.62
C LYS A 754 32.26 37.78 26.51
N MET A 755 31.79 38.57 25.54
CA MET A 755 32.20 39.98 25.39
C MET A 755 31.80 40.83 26.61
N THR A 756 30.56 40.66 27.11
CA THR A 756 30.07 41.37 28.31
C THR A 756 30.91 41.05 29.55
N ILE A 757 31.27 39.78 29.75
CA ILE A 757 32.13 39.34 30.86
C ILE A 757 33.53 39.94 30.71
N GLN A 758 34.09 39.98 29.51
CA GLN A 758 35.39 40.58 29.24
C GLN A 758 35.37 42.09 29.56
N ASP A 759 34.34 42.81 29.15
CA ASP A 759 34.16 44.24 29.47
C ASP A 759 34.04 44.49 30.97
N LEU A 760 33.26 43.67 31.69
CA LEU A 760 33.15 43.76 33.14
C LEU A 760 34.47 43.43 33.84
N THR A 761 35.25 42.48 33.31
CA THR A 761 36.58 42.13 33.82
C THR A 761 37.55 43.30 33.64
N ASN A 762 37.54 43.94 32.46
CA ASN A 762 38.34 45.14 32.19
C ASN A 762 37.96 46.29 33.12
N LYS A 763 36.66 46.54 33.32
CA LYS A 763 36.16 47.54 34.28
C LYS A 763 36.63 47.23 35.70
N ASN A 764 36.53 45.97 36.15
CA ASN A 764 36.97 45.58 37.48
C ASN A 764 38.49 45.74 37.68
N SER A 765 39.28 45.45 36.65
CA SER A 765 40.72 45.72 36.63
C SER A 765 41.01 47.21 36.80
N SER A 766 40.31 48.07 36.04
CA SER A 766 40.46 49.53 36.16
C SER A 766 40.07 50.06 37.55
N LEU A 767 38.99 49.54 38.15
CA LEU A 767 38.58 49.89 39.51
C LEU A 767 39.59 49.42 40.55
N SER A 768 40.16 48.23 40.37
CA SER A 768 41.21 47.70 41.23
C SER A 768 42.49 48.55 41.17
N GLN A 769 42.85 49.04 39.99
CA GLN A 769 43.95 49.98 39.80
C GLN A 769 43.68 51.32 40.51
N ILE A 770 42.49 51.89 40.34
CA ILE A 770 42.09 53.12 41.03
C ILE A 770 42.12 52.92 42.56
N LEU A 771 41.65 51.78 43.06
CA LEU A 771 41.72 51.45 44.48
C LEU A 771 43.17 51.31 44.98
N SER A 772 44.07 50.75 44.17
CA SER A 772 45.49 50.67 44.49
C SER A 772 46.14 52.06 44.53
N ASP A 773 45.86 52.91 43.55
CA ASP A 773 46.41 54.26 43.47
C ASP A 773 45.90 55.15 44.61
N THR A 774 44.60 55.08 44.93
CA THR A 774 44.02 55.78 46.08
C THR A 774 44.61 55.29 47.40
N ARG A 775 44.80 53.98 47.58
CA ARG A 775 45.52 53.42 48.74
C ARG A 775 46.95 53.96 48.83
N ARG A 776 47.67 54.08 47.71
CA ARG A 776 49.03 54.65 47.67
C ARG A 776 49.04 56.14 48.05
N GLN A 777 48.08 56.93 47.56
CA GLN A 777 47.93 58.33 47.93
C GLN A 777 47.57 58.51 49.41
N LEU A 778 46.68 57.68 49.94
CA LEU A 778 46.34 57.62 51.36
C LEU A 778 47.55 57.24 52.20
N ALA A 779 48.35 56.26 51.78
CA ALA A 779 49.58 55.87 52.46
C ALA A 779 50.57 57.05 52.53
N MET A 780 50.80 57.77 51.42
CA MET A 780 51.65 58.96 51.42
C MET A 780 51.15 60.03 52.41
N THR A 781 49.85 60.29 52.42
CA THR A 781 49.25 61.27 53.34
C THR A 781 49.42 60.83 54.80
N THR A 782 49.18 59.54 55.06
CA THR A 782 49.24 58.94 56.40
C THR A 782 50.67 58.86 56.94
N GLU A 783 51.64 58.50 56.10
CA GLU A 783 53.04 58.31 56.52
C GLU A 783 53.86 59.60 56.50
N GLN A 784 53.57 60.55 55.60
CA GLN A 784 54.40 61.75 55.46
C GLN A 784 53.74 63.00 56.03
N THR A 785 52.46 63.21 55.73
CA THR A 785 51.78 64.47 56.07
C THR A 785 51.30 64.47 57.52
N ILE A 786 50.70 63.38 57.99
CA ILE A 786 50.21 63.28 59.37
C ILE A 786 51.34 63.45 60.40
N PRO A 787 52.53 62.81 60.28
CA PRO A 787 53.61 63.01 61.24
C PRO A 787 54.13 64.45 61.24
N LYS A 788 54.30 65.08 60.08
CA LYS A 788 54.71 66.50 60.00
C LYS A 788 53.70 67.43 60.67
N LEU A 789 52.41 67.20 60.47
CA LEU A 789 51.36 67.96 61.15
C LEU A 789 51.36 67.68 62.66
N LYS A 790 51.57 66.43 63.08
CA LYS A 790 51.70 66.06 64.49
C LYS A 790 52.88 66.75 65.16
N ASP A 791 54.03 66.81 64.49
CA ASP A 791 55.22 67.52 64.98
C ASP A 791 54.97 69.03 65.07
N THR A 792 54.28 69.61 64.08
CA THR A 792 53.89 71.02 64.07
C THR A 792 52.94 71.34 65.21
N ILE A 793 51.93 70.49 65.44
CA ILE A 793 50.98 70.60 66.56
C ILE A 793 51.74 70.48 67.88
N GLN A 794 52.65 69.52 68.02
CA GLN A 794 53.47 69.38 69.23
C GLN A 794 54.35 70.62 69.46
N LYS A 795 54.96 71.17 68.41
CA LYS A 795 55.76 72.40 68.50
C LYS A 795 54.91 73.58 68.98
N MET A 796 53.75 73.82 68.35
CA MET A 796 52.82 74.88 68.76
C MET A 796 52.31 74.66 70.19
N THR A 797 52.11 73.41 70.61
CA THR A 797 51.68 73.07 71.97
C THR A 797 52.79 73.40 72.98
N ARG A 798 54.06 73.12 72.66
CA ARG A 798 55.23 73.51 73.48
C ARG A 798 55.34 75.02 73.58
N GLU A 799 55.32 75.73 72.45
CA GLU A 799 55.35 77.20 72.40
C GLU A 799 54.20 77.82 73.21
N ARG A 800 52.99 77.26 73.11
CA ARG A 800 51.83 77.67 73.92
C ARG A 800 52.07 77.42 75.41
N SER A 801 52.62 76.27 75.79
CA SER A 801 52.93 75.98 77.19
C SER A 801 54.03 76.88 77.77
N GLU A 802 55.04 77.21 76.96
CA GLU A 802 56.08 78.17 77.34
C GLU A 802 55.52 79.59 77.48
N LEU A 803 54.66 80.02 76.55
CA LEU A 803 53.95 81.29 76.64
C LEU A 803 53.05 81.34 77.88
N ALA A 804 52.28 80.28 78.15
CA ALA A 804 51.46 80.18 79.35
C ALA A 804 52.32 80.28 80.63
N ALA A 805 53.45 79.58 80.69
CA ALA A 805 54.37 79.67 81.82
C ALA A 805 55.01 81.06 81.98
N ARG A 806 55.33 81.74 80.87
CA ARG A 806 55.82 83.14 80.89
C ARG A 806 54.74 84.11 81.38
N VAL A 807 53.50 83.95 80.91
CA VAL A 807 52.36 84.75 81.36
C VAL A 807 52.11 84.52 82.85
N GLU A 808 52.17 83.27 83.32
CA GLU A 808 52.04 82.93 84.74
C GLU A 808 53.17 83.54 85.58
N SER A 809 54.42 83.48 85.10
CA SER A 809 55.57 84.13 85.76
C SER A 809 55.44 85.66 85.79
N LEU A 810 54.97 86.28 84.70
CA LEU A 810 54.70 87.71 84.62
C LEU A 810 53.55 88.11 85.57
N ALA A 811 52.49 87.30 85.64
CA ALA A 811 51.39 87.51 86.57
C ALA A 811 51.87 87.40 88.03
N GLN A 812 52.74 86.44 88.34
CA GLN A 812 53.36 86.33 89.66
C GLN A 812 54.28 87.52 89.98
N MET A 813 55.07 88.01 89.02
CA MET A 813 55.87 89.24 89.19
C MET A 813 55.00 90.48 89.38
N ALA A 814 53.89 90.60 88.64
CA ALA A 814 52.92 91.69 88.81
C ALA A 814 52.25 91.65 90.20
N GLN A 815 51.84 90.47 90.67
CA GLN A 815 51.34 90.28 92.03
C GLN A 815 52.39 90.60 93.10
N PHE A 816 53.67 90.34 92.82
CA PHE A 816 54.78 90.71 93.71
C PHE A 816 55.01 92.24 93.73
N ALA A 817 54.89 92.91 92.58
CA ALA A 817 54.96 94.37 92.46
C ALA A 817 53.78 95.08 93.15
N GLU A 818 52.56 94.53 93.05
CA GLU A 818 51.39 95.00 93.81
C GLU A 818 51.58 94.85 95.33
N LYS A 819 52.28 93.81 95.79
CA LYS A 819 52.56 93.61 97.22
C LYS A 819 53.74 94.42 97.76
N SER A 820 54.55 95.05 96.90
CA SER A 820 55.80 95.73 97.29
C SER A 820 55.84 97.25 97.04
N THR A 821 54.73 97.88 96.65
CA THR A 821 54.69 99.32 96.37
C THR A 821 53.93 100.11 97.44
N SER A 822 54.69 100.72 98.36
CA SER A 822 54.32 101.99 98.96
C SER A 822 54.38 103.08 97.89
N PHE A 823 53.27 103.79 97.72
CA PHE A 823 52.99 104.81 96.71
C PHE A 823 54.16 105.75 96.34
N SER A 824 54.53 105.74 95.04
CA SER A 824 55.37 106.75 94.37
C SER A 824 54.65 107.27 93.10
N PRO A 825 54.69 108.58 92.77
CA PRO A 825 53.88 109.20 91.70
C PRO A 825 54.15 108.71 90.26
N GLU A 826 55.25 107.99 90.00
CA GLU A 826 55.56 107.42 88.68
C GLU A 826 54.77 106.14 88.35
N SER A 827 54.14 105.50 89.36
CA SER A 827 53.33 104.29 89.21
C SER A 827 52.02 104.49 88.42
N ILE A 828 51.51 105.72 88.36
CA ILE A 828 50.25 106.04 87.67
C ILE A 828 50.42 106.00 86.14
N GLN A 829 51.61 106.32 85.62
CA GLN A 829 51.89 106.21 84.18
C GLN A 829 52.08 104.75 83.72
N PHE A 830 52.60 103.89 84.58
CA PHE A 830 52.77 102.47 84.27
C PHE A 830 51.44 101.71 84.24
N ILE A 831 50.52 102.01 85.17
CA ILE A 831 49.17 101.41 85.19
C ILE A 831 48.36 101.85 83.96
N ALA A 832 48.51 103.09 83.50
CA ALA A 832 47.88 103.56 82.26
C ALA A 832 48.42 102.83 81.01
N ALA A 833 49.73 102.55 80.95
CA ALA A 833 50.33 101.78 79.86
C ALA A 833 49.91 100.29 79.87
N LEU A 834 49.73 99.69 81.06
CA LEU A 834 49.22 98.32 81.21
C LEU A 834 47.76 98.18 80.76
N HIS A 835 46.91 99.17 81.05
CA HIS A 835 45.55 99.19 80.53
C HIS A 835 45.52 99.31 78.99
N GLN A 836 46.40 100.14 78.41
CA GLN A 836 46.50 100.28 76.96
C GLN A 836 47.03 99.01 76.25
N PHE A 837 47.92 98.26 76.91
CA PHE A 837 48.39 96.96 76.43
C PHE A 837 47.30 95.88 76.54
N ASN A 838 46.49 95.90 77.61
CA ASN A 838 45.38 94.96 77.80
C ASN A 838 44.28 95.15 76.74
N ASP A 839 43.98 96.40 76.37
CA ASP A 839 43.02 96.71 75.30
C ASP A 839 43.53 96.29 73.90
N GLN A 840 44.84 96.27 73.66
CA GLN A 840 45.42 95.77 72.40
C GLN A 840 45.46 94.24 72.30
N MET A 841 45.46 93.53 73.43
CA MET A 841 45.50 92.06 73.46
C MET A 841 44.12 91.40 73.44
N GLN A 842 43.03 92.17 73.63
CA GLN A 842 41.65 91.67 73.63
C GLN A 842 41.19 90.94 72.35
N PRO A 843 41.63 91.27 71.12
CA PRO A 843 41.24 90.54 69.91
C PRO A 843 41.90 89.16 69.74
N PHE A 844 42.89 88.81 70.56
CA PHE A 844 43.73 87.62 70.39
C PHE A 844 43.53 86.55 71.49
N LEU A 845 42.59 86.77 72.40
CA LEU A 845 42.15 85.80 73.40
C LEU A 845 40.89 85.08 72.86
N PRO A 846 40.91 83.74 72.68
CA PRO A 846 39.76 82.98 72.18
C PRO A 846 38.60 82.87 73.16
#